data_AF-A0A4U0VFB5-F1
#
_entry.id   AF-A0A4U0VFB5-F1
#
_cell.length_a   1.000
_cell.length_b   1.000
_cell.length_c   1.000
_cell.angle_alpha   90.00
_cell.angle_beta   90.00
_cell.angle_gamma   90.00
#
_symmetry.space_group_name_H-M   'P 1'
#
loop_
_entity.id
_entity.type
_entity.pdbx_description
1 polymer ?
#
loop_
_entity_poly.entity_id
_entity_poly.type
_entity_poly.pdbx_seq_one_letter_code
_entity_poly.pdbx_strand_id
1 'polypeptide(L)'
;MAFSFGFEDDEADDAKTSPAGPSVLKAGKVQAHQAPVKEHTLEELIAKLPDHLSYSTVRIESPTGRVLFLPKRDLYDVRVQLLQEGPTNDDVIDQIGTSDLRSGVYEGGFKTWECSLDLASLLLDRGPRKDIDELIRCDQIIELGAGTALPSLVLFQHALLNSIPLTFTLADFNDTVLRLVTLPNLILTWAATTKQPGFTTPKLDKNSTGDFDLTPEVIQHFLTDLKSNDIILRFLSGPWSPSLANLIPSSGVDMGTVILAAETIYSPESTEAFTELICGLLKRVKMSKAMIAAKRMYFGVGGSVDGLKAACRERGAVAYEIENHGVPGMEGGVGRALIEVQIGISSYTYTEPQHVRRYATEPPKSGSNNTILYGLLGAGALGGGYYYLNSSNSTTAQHGAKNESGALGMPASKNEEKNIPAKAVAVTGVAPVKAFTGGDQGFISLLLESVENVSHNTKKFRFKLNDEDSTSGLPVASALLTKFKGPDMEKPVIRPYTPVSDEDEKGYLDFVVKVYPNGPMSEHLHAMKAGERLDFKGPIPKYPWTANKHDHIALIAGGTGITPMYQVARAIFKNPEDKTKVTLVFGNVSEEDILLKKEWEDLEREFPQRFRAFYVLDNPPEGWTQGKGFITKDLLKTTLPGPKDGNIKLFVCGPPGLYKAIAGPKKSPGEQGELSGILSELGYTQEQVYKF
;
A
#
# COMPACT_ATOMS: atom_id res chain seq x y z
N MET A 1 -44.57 -4.81 -44.35
CA MET A 1 -45.32 -3.56 -44.10
C MET A 1 -44.30 -2.43 -44.08
N ALA A 2 -44.45 -1.49 -45.03
CA ALA A 2 -43.79 -0.17 -45.26
C ALA A 2 -42.24 -0.12 -45.36
N PHE A 3 -41.58 0.26 -46.49
CA PHE A 3 -41.56 1.54 -47.29
C PHE A 3 -41.11 2.75 -46.45
N SER A 4 -40.29 3.74 -46.87
CA SER A 4 -39.43 4.06 -48.04
C SER A 4 -38.76 5.45 -47.86
N PHE A 5 -37.49 5.60 -48.29
CA PHE A 5 -36.72 6.71 -48.92
C PHE A 5 -36.88 8.24 -48.68
N GLY A 6 -35.70 8.92 -48.74
CA GLY A 6 -35.43 10.20 -49.49
C GLY A 6 -35.08 11.42 -48.62
N PHE A 7 -34.13 12.33 -48.89
CA PHE A 7 -33.21 12.74 -50.00
C PHE A 7 -32.10 13.67 -49.40
N GLU A 8 -30.82 13.68 -49.84
CA GLU A 8 -30.14 14.65 -50.77
C GLU A 8 -30.39 16.15 -50.46
N ASP A 9 -29.49 17.15 -50.54
CA ASP A 9 -28.10 17.35 -51.00
C ASP A 9 -27.62 18.75 -50.53
N ASP A 10 -26.29 18.96 -50.52
CA ASP A 10 -25.47 20.16 -50.77
C ASP A 10 -25.84 21.58 -50.27
N GLU A 11 -24.85 22.26 -49.65
CA GLU A 11 -24.31 23.53 -50.15
C GLU A 11 -22.93 23.87 -49.54
N ALA A 12 -22.08 24.49 -50.36
CA ALA A 12 -20.67 24.80 -50.11
C ALA A 12 -20.41 26.30 -49.80
N ASP A 13 -19.16 26.55 -49.38
CA ASP A 13 -18.35 27.77 -49.46
C ASP A 13 -18.22 28.77 -48.29
N ASP A 14 -16.96 28.82 -47.84
CA ASP A 14 -16.07 29.97 -47.57
C ASP A 14 -16.35 30.97 -46.43
N ALA A 15 -15.52 30.87 -45.37
CA ALA A 15 -14.88 32.04 -44.77
C ALA A 15 -13.57 31.71 -44.00
N LYS A 16 -12.45 31.94 -44.69
CA LYS A 16 -11.17 32.55 -44.25
C LYS A 16 -10.70 32.39 -42.80
N THR A 17 -9.53 31.75 -42.71
CA THR A 17 -8.55 31.74 -41.61
C THR A 17 -8.04 33.13 -41.17
N SER A 18 -7.88 33.32 -39.86
CA SER A 18 -6.82 34.12 -39.22
C SER A 18 -6.58 33.64 -37.77
N PRO A 19 -5.35 33.72 -37.23
CA PRO A 19 -4.92 32.90 -36.09
C PRO A 19 -5.25 33.56 -34.75
N ALA A 20 -5.99 32.85 -33.88
CA ALA A 20 -6.10 33.23 -32.48
C ALA A 20 -4.85 32.76 -31.73
N GLY A 21 -4.16 33.71 -31.08
CA GLY A 21 -2.96 33.48 -30.27
C GLY A 21 -3.18 32.52 -29.09
N PRO A 22 -2.10 32.18 -28.37
CA PRO A 22 -2.13 31.11 -27.37
C PRO A 22 -3.17 31.45 -26.30
N SER A 23 -4.22 30.64 -26.22
CA SER A 23 -5.10 30.68 -25.06
C SER A 23 -4.27 30.19 -23.87
N VAL A 24 -3.91 31.14 -23.00
CA VAL A 24 -3.42 30.83 -21.67
C VAL A 24 -4.57 30.11 -20.97
N LEU A 25 -4.55 28.78 -21.01
CA LEU A 25 -5.35 27.96 -20.11
C LEU A 25 -4.87 28.30 -18.71
N LYS A 26 -5.61 29.21 -18.06
CA LYS A 26 -5.51 29.47 -16.63
C LYS A 26 -5.56 28.12 -15.93
N ALA A 27 -4.51 27.82 -15.17
CA ALA A 27 -4.50 26.72 -14.21
C ALA A 27 -5.80 26.76 -13.40
N GLY A 28 -6.67 25.78 -13.62
CA GLY A 28 -7.81 25.55 -12.76
C GLY A 28 -7.27 25.18 -11.39
N LYS A 29 -7.36 26.09 -10.43
CA LYS A 29 -7.28 25.73 -9.00
C LYS A 29 -8.39 24.71 -8.75
N VAL A 30 -8.04 23.45 -8.53
CA VAL A 30 -8.99 22.46 -8.00
C VAL A 30 -9.37 22.92 -6.60
N GLN A 31 -10.64 23.27 -6.43
CA GLN A 31 -11.19 23.96 -5.27
C GLN A 31 -11.59 22.92 -4.22
N ALA A 32 -10.76 22.72 -3.18
CA ALA A 32 -10.97 21.71 -2.13
C ALA A 32 -12.09 22.02 -1.09
N HIS A 33 -13.12 22.81 -1.44
CA HIS A 33 -14.09 23.36 -0.48
C HIS A 33 -15.57 23.33 -0.92
N GLN A 34 -16.12 22.19 -1.35
CA GLN A 34 -17.54 22.14 -1.75
C GLN A 34 -18.43 21.06 -1.12
N ALA A 35 -17.93 20.16 -0.26
CA ALA A 35 -18.83 19.27 0.49
C ALA A 35 -19.51 20.06 1.63
N PRO A 36 -20.85 20.12 1.71
CA PRO A 36 -21.54 20.81 2.78
C PRO A 36 -21.37 20.07 4.11
N VAL A 37 -21.24 20.81 5.21
CA VAL A 37 -21.34 20.22 6.55
C VAL A 37 -22.81 19.88 6.83
N LYS A 38 -23.06 18.72 7.42
CA LYS A 38 -24.41 18.26 7.72
C LYS A 38 -24.46 17.60 9.09
N GLU A 39 -25.50 17.94 9.86
CA GLU A 39 -25.90 17.18 11.04
C GLU A 39 -26.89 16.07 10.63
N HIS A 40 -26.70 14.88 11.20
CA HIS A 40 -27.59 13.74 11.00
C HIS A 40 -28.24 13.38 12.33
N THR A 41 -29.56 13.30 12.34
CA THR A 41 -30.30 12.89 13.54
C THR A 41 -30.11 11.39 13.79
N LEU A 42 -30.18 10.98 15.05
CA LEU A 42 -30.04 9.57 15.42
C LEU A 42 -31.17 8.75 14.79
N GLU A 43 -32.36 9.32 14.73
CA GLU A 43 -33.54 8.73 14.10
C GLU A 43 -33.34 8.49 12.59
N GLU A 44 -32.76 9.46 11.87
CA GLU A 44 -32.45 9.32 10.44
C GLU A 44 -31.43 8.21 10.16
N LEU A 45 -30.43 8.05 11.04
CA LEU A 45 -29.42 7.01 10.88
C LEU A 45 -29.95 5.63 11.25
N ILE A 46 -30.73 5.52 12.32
CA ILE A 46 -31.40 4.27 12.74
C ILE A 46 -32.33 3.76 11.64
N ALA A 47 -33.09 4.64 10.99
CA ALA A 47 -34.02 4.27 9.92
C ALA A 47 -33.35 3.62 8.68
N LYS A 48 -32.02 3.68 8.58
CA LYS A 48 -31.22 3.11 7.50
C LYS A 48 -30.32 1.95 7.96
N LEU A 49 -30.49 1.47 9.18
CA LEU A 49 -29.82 0.28 9.67
C LEU A 49 -30.45 -0.98 9.03
N PRO A 50 -29.65 -2.03 8.77
CA PRO A 50 -30.21 -3.33 8.42
C PRO A 50 -30.81 -3.99 9.66
N ASP A 51 -31.65 -5.01 9.45
CA ASP A 51 -32.22 -5.81 10.55
C ASP A 51 -31.20 -6.74 11.21
N HIS A 52 -30.02 -6.90 10.61
CA HIS A 52 -28.99 -7.83 11.04
C HIS A 52 -27.59 -7.23 10.83
N LEU A 53 -26.70 -7.44 11.82
CA LEU A 53 -25.29 -7.07 11.74
C LEU A 53 -24.41 -8.30 11.97
N SER A 54 -23.39 -8.47 11.14
CA SER A 54 -22.24 -9.30 11.51
C SER A 54 -21.13 -8.44 12.10
N TYR A 55 -20.46 -8.94 13.14
CA TYR A 55 -19.40 -8.24 13.87
C TYR A 55 -18.20 -9.14 14.16
N SER A 56 -17.06 -8.50 14.36
CA SER A 56 -15.83 -9.08 14.92
C SER A 56 -15.36 -8.29 16.14
N THR A 57 -14.63 -8.92 17.04
CA THR A 57 -14.04 -8.25 18.20
C THR A 57 -12.65 -7.70 17.92
N VAL A 58 -12.41 -6.48 18.40
CA VAL A 58 -11.10 -5.83 18.38
C VAL A 58 -10.52 -5.87 19.79
N ARG A 59 -9.31 -6.42 19.92
CA ARG A 59 -8.55 -6.41 21.18
C ARG A 59 -7.80 -5.08 21.31
N ILE A 60 -8.06 -4.36 22.39
CA ILE A 60 -7.32 -3.17 22.82
C ILE A 60 -6.53 -3.56 24.07
N GLU A 61 -5.23 -3.32 24.04
CA GLU A 61 -4.35 -3.54 25.18
C GLU A 61 -3.68 -2.22 25.54
N SER A 62 -3.76 -1.83 26.81
CA SER A 62 -3.21 -0.58 27.30
C SER A 62 -1.75 -0.74 27.75
N PRO A 63 -1.00 0.37 27.89
CA PRO A 63 0.37 0.36 28.44
C PRO A 63 0.51 -0.33 29.80
N THR A 64 -0.49 -0.25 30.68
CA THR A 64 -0.48 -0.94 31.98
C THR A 64 -0.93 -2.40 31.92
N GLY A 65 -1.17 -2.95 30.72
CA GLY A 65 -1.55 -4.34 30.48
C GLY A 65 -3.05 -4.62 30.63
N ARG A 66 -3.90 -3.58 30.67
CA ARG A 66 -5.35 -3.79 30.68
C ARG A 66 -5.80 -4.20 29.29
N VAL A 67 -6.72 -5.16 29.23
CA VAL A 67 -7.25 -5.68 27.97
C VAL A 67 -8.74 -5.42 27.92
N LEU A 68 -9.18 -4.84 26.80
CA LEU A 68 -10.58 -4.64 26.47
C LEU A 68 -10.88 -5.24 25.09
N PHE A 69 -12.02 -5.88 24.94
CA PHE A 69 -12.55 -6.31 23.66
C PHE A 69 -13.74 -5.43 23.30
N LEU A 70 -13.72 -4.81 22.12
CA LEU A 70 -14.83 -4.03 21.59
C LEU A 70 -15.40 -4.72 20.34
N PRO A 71 -16.72 -4.91 20.26
CA PRO A 71 -17.35 -5.44 19.06
C PRO A 71 -17.38 -4.35 17.98
N LYS A 72 -17.12 -4.74 16.74
CA LYS A 72 -17.09 -3.86 15.59
C LYS A 72 -17.77 -4.55 14.43
N ARG A 73 -18.65 -3.83 13.74
CA ARG A 73 -19.31 -4.32 12.53
C ARG A 73 -18.27 -4.75 11.48
N ASP A 74 -18.53 -5.89 10.85
CA ASP A 74 -17.64 -6.43 9.83
C ASP A 74 -17.74 -5.66 8.52
N LEU A 75 -16.58 -5.39 7.92
CA LEU A 75 -16.50 -4.73 6.62
C LEU A 75 -17.16 -5.54 5.50
N TYR A 76 -17.21 -6.86 5.63
CA TYR A 76 -17.94 -7.71 4.69
C TYR A 76 -19.44 -7.41 4.74
N ASP A 77 -20.01 -7.29 5.94
CA ASP A 77 -21.43 -6.95 6.14
C ASP A 77 -21.76 -5.55 5.59
N VAL A 78 -20.88 -4.58 5.83
CA VAL A 78 -20.99 -3.23 5.23
C VAL A 78 -21.03 -3.28 3.70
N ARG A 79 -20.17 -4.09 3.07
CA ARG A 79 -20.16 -4.27 1.60
C ARG A 79 -21.45 -4.92 1.10
N VAL A 80 -21.96 -5.93 1.81
CA VAL A 80 -23.21 -6.61 1.45
C VAL A 80 -24.38 -5.63 1.50
N GLN A 81 -24.47 -4.80 2.55
CA GLN A 81 -25.51 -3.77 2.65
C GLN A 81 -25.42 -2.77 1.49
N LEU A 82 -24.22 -2.26 1.19
CA LEU A 82 -24.04 -1.30 0.09
C LEU A 82 -24.42 -1.89 -1.28
N LEU A 83 -24.14 -3.17 -1.53
CA LEU A 83 -24.53 -3.89 -2.74
C LEU A 83 -26.06 -4.02 -2.86
N GLN A 84 -26.76 -4.22 -1.73
CA GLN A 84 -28.23 -4.31 -1.70
C GLN A 84 -28.91 -2.95 -1.92
N GLU A 85 -28.28 -1.86 -1.48
CA GLU A 85 -28.79 -0.49 -1.65
C GLU A 85 -28.68 0.03 -3.10
N GLY A 86 -27.98 -0.68 -4.00
CA GLY A 86 -27.98 -0.46 -5.44
C GLY A 86 -26.65 0.04 -6.05
N PRO A 87 -26.58 0.17 -7.39
CA PRO A 87 -25.33 0.42 -8.14
C PRO A 87 -24.73 1.82 -7.96
N THR A 88 -25.41 2.75 -7.29
CA THR A 88 -24.86 4.08 -6.99
C THR A 88 -23.77 4.06 -5.92
N ASN A 89 -23.53 2.90 -5.31
CA ASN A 89 -22.56 2.70 -4.24
C ASN A 89 -21.25 2.05 -4.71
N ASP A 90 -21.09 1.77 -6.01
CA ASP A 90 -19.90 1.10 -6.57
C ASP A 90 -18.59 1.81 -6.16
N ASP A 91 -18.58 3.15 -6.19
CA ASP A 91 -17.44 3.95 -5.75
C ASP A 91 -17.11 3.76 -4.26
N VAL A 92 -18.12 3.61 -3.39
CA VAL A 92 -17.94 3.39 -1.95
C VAL A 92 -17.49 1.95 -1.69
N ILE A 93 -18.04 0.97 -2.41
CA ILE A 93 -17.68 -0.45 -2.31
C ILE A 93 -16.22 -0.66 -2.73
N ASP A 94 -15.79 0.00 -3.81
CA ASP A 94 -14.42 -0.04 -4.31
C ASP A 94 -13.43 0.60 -3.33
N GLN A 95 -13.85 1.62 -2.58
CA GLN A 95 -13.06 2.29 -1.54
C GLN A 95 -12.91 1.47 -0.25
N ILE A 96 -13.83 0.54 0.04
CA ILE A 96 -13.72 -0.31 1.23
C ILE A 96 -12.54 -1.27 1.04
N GLY A 97 -11.41 -0.97 1.69
CA GLY A 97 -10.27 -1.88 1.89
C GLY A 97 -9.16 -1.86 0.83
N THR A 98 -9.12 -0.90 -0.09
CA THR A 98 -8.13 -0.85 -1.21
C THR A 98 -7.25 0.40 -1.26
N SER A 99 -7.57 1.46 -0.50
CA SER A 99 -6.96 2.80 -0.61
C SER A 99 -6.82 3.41 0.78
N ASP A 100 -5.60 3.78 1.21
CA ASP A 100 -5.41 4.44 2.50
C ASP A 100 -5.54 5.99 2.39
N LEU A 101 -5.08 6.66 1.32
CA LEU A 101 -5.20 8.14 1.19
C LEU A 101 -5.21 8.63 -0.28
N ARG A 102 -6.15 9.53 -0.62
CA ARG A 102 -6.18 10.32 -1.87
C ARG A 102 -6.21 11.82 -1.53
N SER A 103 -5.45 12.65 -2.26
CA SER A 103 -5.46 14.11 -2.05
C SER A 103 -6.81 14.71 -2.46
N GLY A 104 -7.48 15.42 -1.55
CA GLY A 104 -8.74 16.13 -1.83
C GLY A 104 -10.03 15.30 -1.68
N VAL A 105 -9.92 14.01 -1.37
CA VAL A 105 -11.06 13.12 -1.06
C VAL A 105 -10.68 12.29 0.16
N TYR A 106 -11.33 12.54 1.30
CA TYR A 106 -11.14 11.73 2.50
C TYR A 106 -11.94 10.43 2.38
N GLU A 107 -11.29 9.30 2.10
CA GLU A 107 -11.93 7.98 1.96
C GLU A 107 -11.79 7.12 3.24
N GLY A 108 -11.26 7.70 4.32
CA GLY A 108 -10.70 6.97 5.47
C GLY A 108 -11.60 6.84 6.68
N GLY A 109 -12.70 6.11 6.61
CA GLY A 109 -13.56 5.88 7.79
C GLY A 109 -14.11 4.48 7.98
N PHE A 110 -14.15 3.66 6.93
CA PHE A 110 -14.68 2.29 7.03
C PHE A 110 -13.75 1.34 7.79
N LYS A 111 -12.43 1.48 7.59
CA LYS A 111 -11.41 0.65 8.21
C LYS A 111 -10.97 1.22 9.55
N THR A 112 -10.60 0.34 10.47
CA THR A 112 -9.91 0.73 11.69
C THR A 112 -8.46 1.11 11.37
N TRP A 113 -8.11 2.37 11.64
CA TRP A 113 -6.74 2.86 11.53
C TRP A 113 -5.88 2.43 12.72
N GLU A 114 -4.59 2.17 12.50
CA GLU A 114 -3.66 1.85 13.59
C GLU A 114 -3.61 2.98 14.63
N CYS A 115 -3.60 4.24 14.18
CA CYS A 115 -3.65 5.40 15.06
C CYS A 115 -4.91 5.42 15.95
N SER A 116 -6.04 4.91 15.44
CA SER A 116 -7.28 4.79 16.22
C SER A 116 -7.12 3.78 17.37
N LEU A 117 -6.40 2.67 17.13
CA LEU A 117 -6.05 1.69 18.15
C LEU A 117 -5.05 2.24 19.17
N ASP A 118 -4.04 2.99 18.72
CA ASP A 118 -3.06 3.61 19.63
C ASP A 118 -3.76 4.59 20.60
N LEU A 119 -4.68 5.41 20.07
CA LEU A 119 -5.45 6.34 20.90
C LEU A 119 -6.39 5.60 21.86
N ALA A 120 -7.07 4.55 21.40
CA ALA A 120 -7.94 3.73 22.24
C ALA A 120 -7.16 2.98 23.34
N SER A 121 -5.96 2.49 23.03
CA SER A 121 -5.02 1.87 23.97
C SER A 121 -4.63 2.84 25.09
N LEU A 122 -4.29 4.08 24.73
CA LEU A 122 -3.99 5.12 25.71
C LEU A 122 -5.22 5.45 26.57
N LEU A 123 -6.38 5.67 25.95
CA LEU A 123 -7.63 6.01 26.65
C LEU A 123 -8.12 4.89 27.56
N LEU A 124 -7.81 3.62 27.24
CA LEU A 124 -8.16 2.50 28.10
C LEU A 124 -7.54 2.68 29.49
N ASP A 125 -6.29 3.16 29.57
CA ASP A 125 -5.62 3.48 30.83
C ASP A 125 -6.17 4.71 31.53
N ARG A 126 -6.54 5.72 30.77
CA ARG A 126 -6.96 7.00 31.34
C ARG A 126 -8.41 7.00 31.80
N GLY A 127 -9.25 6.19 31.16
CA GLY A 127 -10.70 6.36 31.19
C GLY A 127 -11.11 7.81 30.84
N PRO A 128 -12.39 8.16 30.98
CA PRO A 128 -12.81 9.56 30.93
C PRO A 128 -12.40 10.35 32.18
N ARG A 129 -11.97 9.66 33.26
CA ARG A 129 -11.63 10.27 34.55
C ARG A 129 -10.17 10.00 34.95
N LYS A 130 -9.76 8.77 35.28
CA LYS A 130 -8.52 8.49 36.05
C LYS A 130 -7.16 9.05 35.60
N ASP A 131 -6.89 9.30 34.31
CA ASP A 131 -5.66 10.02 33.89
C ASP A 131 -5.95 11.26 33.01
N ILE A 132 -7.24 11.60 32.85
CA ILE A 132 -7.72 12.96 32.51
C ILE A 132 -7.87 13.79 33.82
N ASP A 133 -7.69 13.13 34.97
CA ASP A 133 -8.22 13.50 36.29
C ASP A 133 -7.48 14.62 37.04
N GLU A 134 -6.33 15.11 36.57
CA GLU A 134 -5.76 16.30 37.21
C GLU A 134 -6.31 17.61 36.64
N LEU A 135 -7.03 17.60 35.49
CA LEU A 135 -7.48 18.85 34.86
C LEU A 135 -8.94 18.97 34.42
N ILE A 136 -9.82 17.95 34.27
CA ILE A 136 -11.13 18.26 33.63
C ILE A 136 -12.35 17.48 34.17
N ARG A 137 -13.35 18.22 34.67
CA ARG A 137 -14.77 17.80 34.68
C ARG A 137 -15.29 17.83 33.24
N CYS A 138 -15.26 16.70 32.53
CA CYS A 138 -15.66 16.64 31.12
C CYS A 138 -17.11 16.18 30.95
N ASP A 139 -17.89 16.89 30.14
CA ASP A 139 -19.24 16.50 29.71
C ASP A 139 -19.34 16.23 28.20
N GLN A 140 -18.26 16.48 27.45
CA GLN A 140 -18.28 16.43 25.99
C GLN A 140 -17.03 15.77 25.41
N ILE A 141 -17.25 14.69 24.66
CA ILE A 141 -16.27 14.03 23.81
C ILE A 141 -16.57 14.39 22.36
N ILE A 142 -15.58 14.92 21.65
CA ILE A 142 -15.67 15.20 20.22
C ILE A 142 -14.67 14.29 19.52
N GLU A 143 -15.11 13.39 18.65
CA GLU A 143 -14.22 12.57 17.84
C GLU A 143 -14.25 13.03 16.37
N LEU A 144 -13.06 13.32 15.84
CA LEU A 144 -12.87 13.80 14.47
C LEU A 144 -12.11 12.74 13.66
N GLY A 145 -12.80 12.10 12.71
CA GLY A 145 -12.18 11.30 11.64
C GLY A 145 -11.68 9.91 12.02
N ALA A 146 -11.98 9.37 13.21
CA ALA A 146 -11.53 8.02 13.58
C ALA A 146 -12.41 6.87 13.02
N GLY A 147 -13.45 7.20 12.24
CA GLY A 147 -14.28 6.27 11.48
C GLY A 147 -15.03 5.26 12.35
N THR A 148 -14.36 4.13 12.65
CA THR A 148 -14.88 3.02 13.46
C THR A 148 -15.19 3.36 14.92
N ALA A 149 -14.91 4.58 15.37
CA ALA A 149 -15.23 5.11 16.69
C ALA A 149 -14.49 4.48 17.89
N LEU A 150 -13.48 3.63 17.67
CA LEU A 150 -12.84 2.86 18.76
C LEU A 150 -12.41 3.72 19.97
N PRO A 151 -11.78 4.90 19.81
CA PRO A 151 -11.41 5.76 20.95
C PRO A 151 -12.64 6.17 21.77
N SER A 152 -13.70 6.67 21.12
CA SER A 152 -14.96 6.99 21.78
C SER A 152 -15.66 5.78 22.35
N LEU A 153 -15.58 4.60 21.74
CA LEU A 153 -16.22 3.39 22.25
C LEU A 153 -15.62 2.92 23.59
N VAL A 154 -14.32 3.11 23.81
CA VAL A 154 -13.68 2.89 25.13
C VAL A 154 -14.33 3.79 26.18
N LEU A 155 -14.51 5.07 25.87
CA LEU A 155 -15.12 6.04 26.79
C LEU A 155 -16.64 5.83 26.94
N PHE A 156 -17.34 5.45 25.88
CA PHE A 156 -18.76 5.18 25.84
C PHE A 156 -19.12 3.96 26.70
N GLN A 157 -18.37 2.86 26.56
CA GLN A 157 -18.53 1.70 27.44
C GLN A 157 -18.29 2.07 28.91
N HIS A 158 -17.24 2.86 29.19
CA HIS A 158 -16.99 3.32 30.54
C HIS A 158 -18.14 4.20 31.06
N ALA A 159 -18.69 5.08 30.23
CA ALA A 159 -19.83 5.93 30.57
C ALA A 159 -21.07 5.11 30.91
N LEU A 160 -21.38 4.09 30.11
CA LEU A 160 -22.48 3.16 30.36
C LEU A 160 -22.30 2.39 31.68
N LEU A 161 -21.12 1.79 31.90
CA LEU A 161 -20.84 0.99 33.10
C LEU A 161 -20.89 1.80 34.40
N ASN A 162 -20.66 3.11 34.32
CA ASN A 162 -20.56 3.99 35.49
C ASN A 162 -21.64 5.08 35.52
N SER A 163 -22.65 4.99 34.64
CA SER A 163 -23.74 5.97 34.47
C SER A 163 -23.25 7.42 34.47
N ILE A 164 -22.27 7.71 33.61
CA ILE A 164 -21.68 9.04 33.48
C ILE A 164 -22.38 9.80 32.35
N PRO A 165 -23.03 10.94 32.65
CA PRO A 165 -23.60 11.81 31.62
C PRO A 165 -22.51 12.34 30.69
N LEU A 166 -22.63 12.07 29.39
CA LEU A 166 -21.65 12.49 28.39
C LEU A 166 -22.32 12.74 27.04
N THR A 167 -21.91 13.83 26.38
CA THR A 167 -22.24 14.09 24.98
C THR A 167 -21.10 13.61 24.09
N PHE A 168 -21.39 12.68 23.19
CA PHE A 168 -20.48 12.23 22.13
C PHE A 168 -20.86 12.91 20.81
N THR A 169 -19.97 13.74 20.28
CA THR A 169 -20.07 14.28 18.93
C THR A 169 -19.11 13.53 18.03
N LEU A 170 -19.63 12.67 17.16
CA LEU A 170 -18.84 11.83 16.25
C LEU A 170 -18.91 12.42 14.85
N ALA A 171 -17.77 12.89 14.36
CA ALA A 171 -17.67 13.53 13.07
C ALA A 171 -16.76 12.74 12.12
N ASP A 172 -17.22 12.58 10.88
CA ASP A 172 -16.43 12.04 9.78
C ASP A 172 -16.61 12.93 8.55
N PHE A 173 -15.75 12.81 7.54
CA PHE A 173 -16.00 13.51 6.29
C PHE A 173 -17.24 12.94 5.57
N ASN A 174 -17.45 11.62 5.69
CA ASN A 174 -18.47 10.88 4.94
C ASN A 174 -19.64 10.48 5.84
N ASP A 175 -20.88 10.83 5.46
CA ASP A 175 -22.08 10.39 6.20
C ASP A 175 -22.29 8.87 6.14
N THR A 176 -21.82 8.23 5.06
CA THR A 176 -21.88 6.78 4.88
C THR A 176 -21.09 6.04 5.96
N VAL A 177 -19.95 6.57 6.42
CA VAL A 177 -19.17 6.00 7.52
C VAL A 177 -19.95 6.07 8.82
N LEU A 178 -20.56 7.22 9.12
CA LEU A 178 -21.36 7.42 10.33
C LEU A 178 -22.51 6.42 10.40
N ARG A 179 -23.22 6.27 9.29
CA ARG A 179 -24.38 5.38 9.15
C ARG A 179 -24.01 3.90 9.18
N LEU A 180 -22.99 3.51 8.40
CA LEU A 180 -22.70 2.09 8.16
C LEU A 180 -21.75 1.49 9.20
N VAL A 181 -21.00 2.31 9.92
CA VAL A 181 -19.92 1.83 10.80
C VAL A 181 -20.04 2.43 12.19
N THR A 182 -20.01 3.76 12.32
CA THR A 182 -19.94 4.45 13.62
C THR A 182 -21.14 4.13 14.50
N LEU A 183 -22.38 4.31 14.00
CA LEU A 183 -23.60 4.02 14.77
C LEU A 183 -23.76 2.51 15.07
N PRO A 184 -23.60 1.58 14.10
CA PRO A 184 -23.62 0.15 14.40
C PRO A 184 -22.64 -0.28 15.50
N ASN A 185 -21.42 0.28 15.53
CA ASN A 185 -20.45 -0.06 16.57
C ASN A 185 -20.87 0.45 17.96
N LEU A 186 -21.54 1.61 18.04
CA LEU A 186 -22.12 2.11 19.29
C LEU A 186 -23.20 1.16 19.82
N ILE A 187 -24.09 0.69 18.94
CA ILE A 187 -25.17 -0.25 19.32
C ILE A 187 -24.58 -1.59 19.76
N LEU A 188 -23.64 -2.15 19.00
CA LEU A 188 -22.94 -3.39 19.37
C LEU A 188 -22.23 -3.25 20.72
N THR A 189 -21.54 -2.13 20.94
CA THR A 189 -20.83 -1.86 22.20
C THR A 189 -21.82 -1.72 23.36
N TRP A 190 -22.94 -1.02 23.17
CA TRP A 190 -24.00 -0.94 24.16
C TRP A 190 -24.54 -2.33 24.51
N ALA A 191 -24.94 -3.12 23.52
CA ALA A 191 -25.53 -4.44 23.72
C ALA A 191 -24.58 -5.39 24.46
N ALA A 192 -23.29 -5.36 24.12
CA ALA A 192 -22.28 -6.16 24.79
C ALA A 192 -22.01 -5.72 26.23
N THR A 193 -22.20 -4.43 26.51
CA THR A 193 -21.94 -3.81 27.81
C THR A 193 -23.11 -3.99 28.78
N THR A 194 -24.34 -3.73 28.33
CA THR A 194 -25.55 -3.78 29.16
C THR A 194 -26.10 -5.19 29.30
N LYS A 195 -25.83 -6.09 28.35
CA LYS A 195 -26.23 -7.51 28.37
C LYS A 195 -27.73 -7.68 28.65
N GLN A 196 -28.54 -6.91 27.93
CA GLN A 196 -29.99 -6.89 28.11
C GLN A 196 -30.60 -8.30 27.97
N PRO A 197 -31.44 -8.74 28.92
CA PRO A 197 -32.04 -10.07 28.87
C PRO A 197 -33.02 -10.17 27.70
N GLY A 198 -33.01 -11.31 27.00
CA GLY A 198 -33.91 -11.58 25.87
C GLY A 198 -33.35 -11.21 24.49
N PHE A 199 -32.15 -10.64 24.42
CA PHE A 199 -31.46 -10.33 23.16
C PHE A 199 -30.13 -11.07 23.05
N THR A 200 -29.69 -11.31 21.81
CA THR A 200 -28.35 -11.85 21.55
C THR A 200 -27.30 -10.87 22.05
N THR A 201 -26.38 -11.30 22.90
CA THR A 201 -25.31 -10.43 23.43
C THR A 201 -24.03 -10.64 22.61
N PRO A 202 -23.41 -9.58 22.05
CA PRO A 202 -22.13 -9.73 21.39
C PRO A 202 -21.07 -10.30 22.35
N LYS A 203 -20.35 -11.33 21.91
CA LYS A 203 -19.31 -11.98 22.71
C LYS A 203 -18.06 -11.11 22.75
N LEU A 204 -17.47 -10.95 23.92
CA LEU A 204 -16.30 -10.11 24.17
C LEU A 204 -15.07 -10.96 24.50
N ASP A 205 -14.64 -11.79 23.54
CA ASP A 205 -13.41 -12.57 23.65
C ASP A 205 -12.50 -12.42 22.43
N LYS A 206 -11.30 -13.01 22.52
CA LYS A 206 -10.28 -12.95 21.48
C LYS A 206 -10.72 -13.80 20.28
N ASN A 207 -10.95 -13.14 19.14
CA ASN A 207 -11.40 -13.74 17.87
C ASN A 207 -12.89 -14.09 17.80
N SER A 208 -13.73 -13.54 18.68
CA SER A 208 -15.18 -13.62 18.52
C SER A 208 -15.61 -12.91 17.24
N THR A 209 -16.22 -13.68 16.35
CA THR A 209 -17.13 -13.18 15.33
C THR A 209 -18.54 -13.61 15.69
N GLY A 210 -19.53 -12.86 15.22
CA GLY A 210 -20.90 -13.25 15.44
C GLY A 210 -21.88 -12.35 14.72
N ASP A 211 -23.13 -12.71 14.93
CA ASP A 211 -24.29 -12.10 14.33
C ASP A 211 -25.13 -11.45 15.43
N PHE A 212 -25.76 -10.33 15.11
CA PHE A 212 -26.55 -9.52 16.03
C PHE A 212 -27.80 -8.98 15.33
N ASP A 213 -28.97 -9.42 15.80
CA ASP A 213 -30.26 -8.99 15.28
C ASP A 213 -30.64 -7.61 15.82
N LEU A 214 -30.87 -6.66 14.93
CA LEU A 214 -31.33 -5.30 15.24
C LEU A 214 -32.84 -5.20 15.19
N THR A 215 -33.53 -5.86 16.13
CA THR A 215 -34.99 -5.76 16.20
C THR A 215 -35.43 -4.36 16.69
N PRO A 216 -36.68 -3.93 16.41
CA PRO A 216 -37.21 -2.68 16.93
C PRO A 216 -37.12 -2.55 18.46
N GLU A 217 -37.26 -3.66 19.18
CA GLU A 217 -37.14 -3.70 20.64
C GLU A 217 -35.70 -3.42 21.10
N VAL A 218 -34.69 -3.99 20.40
CA VAL A 218 -33.27 -3.72 20.67
C VAL A 218 -32.99 -2.22 20.53
N ILE A 219 -33.46 -1.60 19.46
CA ILE A 219 -33.31 -0.17 19.22
C ILE A 219 -34.02 0.66 20.29
N GLN A 220 -35.23 0.28 20.70
CA GLN A 220 -35.96 0.96 21.75
C GLN A 220 -35.23 0.91 23.10
N HIS A 221 -34.66 -0.25 23.45
CA HIS A 221 -33.85 -0.42 24.66
C HIS A 221 -32.56 0.41 24.60
N PHE A 222 -31.88 0.43 23.45
CA PHE A 222 -30.71 1.28 23.23
C PHE A 222 -31.02 2.75 23.49
N LEU A 223 -32.09 3.29 22.88
CA LEU A 223 -32.52 4.67 23.06
C LEU A 223 -32.94 4.97 24.52
N THR A 224 -33.58 4.01 25.18
CA THR A 224 -33.99 4.15 26.58
C THR A 224 -32.78 4.23 27.50
N ASP A 225 -31.79 3.34 27.33
CA ASP A 225 -30.59 3.33 28.14
C ASP A 225 -29.72 4.57 27.93
N LEU A 226 -29.61 5.07 26.69
CA LEU A 226 -28.95 6.35 26.42
C LEU A 226 -29.59 7.49 27.22
N LYS A 227 -30.92 7.58 27.16
CA LYS A 227 -31.68 8.59 27.90
C LYS A 227 -31.55 8.43 29.41
N SER A 228 -31.60 7.21 29.93
CA SER A 228 -31.49 6.93 31.36
C SER A 228 -30.10 7.22 31.94
N ASN A 229 -29.05 7.16 31.10
CA ASN A 229 -27.68 7.49 31.50
C ASN A 229 -27.26 8.93 31.13
N ASP A 230 -28.19 9.75 30.62
CA ASP A 230 -27.92 11.09 30.09
C ASP A 230 -26.76 11.11 29.06
N ILE A 231 -26.71 10.09 28.20
CA ILE A 231 -25.74 9.99 27.11
C ILE A 231 -26.38 10.52 25.82
N ILE A 232 -25.76 11.54 25.23
CA ILE A 232 -26.24 12.19 24.01
C ILE A 232 -25.30 11.86 22.87
N LEU A 233 -25.85 11.38 21.74
CA LEU A 233 -25.08 11.08 20.53
C LEU A 233 -25.41 12.12 19.44
N ARG A 234 -24.37 12.71 18.84
CA ARG A 234 -24.48 13.64 17.71
C ARG A 234 -23.58 13.18 16.56
N PHE A 235 -24.08 13.25 15.34
CA PHE A 235 -23.36 12.80 14.14
C PHE A 235 -23.23 13.93 13.14
N LEU A 236 -22.00 14.24 12.74
CA LEU A 236 -21.71 15.34 11.83
C LEU A 236 -20.89 14.84 10.65
N SER A 237 -21.29 15.14 9.42
CA SER A 237 -20.48 14.87 8.22
C SER A 237 -19.96 16.15 7.58
N GLY A 238 -18.77 16.09 6.96
CA GLY A 238 -18.25 17.13 6.08
C GLY A 238 -16.82 17.56 6.40
N PRO A 239 -16.32 18.62 5.71
CA PRO A 239 -14.93 19.04 5.84
C PRO A 239 -14.63 19.66 7.21
N TRP A 240 -13.39 19.45 7.69
CA TRP A 240 -12.84 20.16 8.85
C TRP A 240 -12.88 21.67 8.58
N SER A 241 -13.79 22.38 9.23
CA SER A 241 -14.08 23.76 8.89
C SER A 241 -14.72 24.51 10.07
N PRO A 242 -14.66 25.86 10.09
CA PRO A 242 -15.42 26.66 11.04
C PRO A 242 -16.93 26.36 11.01
N SER A 243 -17.48 26.04 9.83
CA SER A 243 -18.89 25.65 9.71
C SER A 243 -19.20 24.35 10.44
N LEU A 244 -18.31 23.35 10.40
CA LEU A 244 -18.46 22.12 11.19
C LEU A 244 -18.41 22.45 12.69
N ALA A 245 -17.48 23.33 13.10
CA ALA A 245 -17.37 23.77 14.49
C ALA A 245 -18.67 24.40 15.01
N ASN A 246 -19.41 25.13 14.17
CA ASN A 246 -20.65 25.79 14.56
C ASN A 246 -21.79 24.80 14.87
N LEU A 247 -21.73 23.58 14.34
CA LEU A 247 -22.70 22.51 14.65
C LEU A 247 -22.36 21.76 15.94
N ILE A 248 -21.13 21.93 16.46
CA ILE A 248 -20.70 21.30 17.71
C ILE A 248 -21.14 22.22 18.87
N PRO A 249 -21.99 21.75 19.80
CA PRO A 249 -22.39 22.55 20.95
C PRO A 249 -21.19 22.80 21.88
N SER A 250 -21.23 23.86 22.66
CA SER A 250 -20.26 24.06 23.74
C SER A 250 -20.63 23.24 24.97
N SER A 251 -19.63 22.74 25.70
CA SER A 251 -19.79 22.18 27.04
C SER A 251 -20.47 23.16 28.01
N GLY A 252 -21.00 22.60 29.11
CA GLY A 252 -21.55 23.37 30.22
C GLY A 252 -20.54 24.29 30.89
N VAL A 253 -21.04 25.22 31.71
CA VAL A 253 -20.20 26.16 32.46
C VAL A 253 -19.28 25.37 33.41
N ASP A 254 -17.99 25.70 33.37
CA ASP A 254 -16.91 25.03 34.13
C ASP A 254 -16.74 23.52 33.83
N MET A 255 -17.44 23.00 32.82
CA MET A 255 -17.15 21.72 32.21
C MET A 255 -16.14 21.89 31.08
N GLY A 256 -15.46 20.81 30.76
CA GLY A 256 -14.47 20.78 29.70
C GLY A 256 -14.77 19.80 28.59
N THR A 257 -13.98 19.94 27.53
CA THR A 257 -14.16 19.21 26.28
C THR A 257 -12.90 18.43 25.96
N VAL A 258 -13.07 17.16 25.61
CA VAL A 258 -11.99 16.31 25.10
C VAL A 258 -12.21 16.08 23.61
N ILE A 259 -11.21 16.44 22.81
CA ILE A 259 -11.21 16.21 21.37
C ILE A 259 -10.31 15.01 21.09
N LEU A 260 -10.83 14.02 20.38
CA LEU A 260 -10.14 12.82 19.92
C LEU A 260 -9.99 12.90 18.41
N ALA A 261 -8.83 12.55 17.87
CA ALA A 261 -8.66 12.43 16.43
C ALA A 261 -7.63 11.38 16.08
N ALA A 262 -7.85 10.68 14.96
CA ALA A 262 -6.89 9.75 14.40
C ALA A 262 -6.78 9.95 12.88
N GLU A 263 -5.54 9.99 12.36
CA GLU A 263 -5.25 10.08 10.92
C GLU A 263 -5.84 11.31 10.16
N THR A 264 -6.07 12.43 10.85
CA THR A 264 -6.67 13.65 10.27
C THR A 264 -5.68 14.62 9.61
N ILE A 265 -4.37 14.44 9.83
CA ILE A 265 -3.31 15.38 9.43
C ILE A 265 -2.50 14.92 8.21
N TYR A 266 -3.15 14.30 7.23
CA TYR A 266 -2.48 13.61 6.12
C TYR A 266 -1.90 14.53 5.04
N SER A 267 -2.37 15.77 4.88
CA SER A 267 -1.75 16.78 4.00
C SER A 267 -1.56 18.11 4.75
N PRO A 268 -0.67 19.01 4.28
CA PRO A 268 -0.53 20.35 4.87
C PRO A 268 -1.86 21.12 4.89
N GLU A 269 -2.65 21.06 3.82
CA GLU A 269 -3.95 21.75 3.73
C GLU A 269 -4.97 21.17 4.72
N SER A 270 -5.06 19.84 4.82
CA SER A 270 -5.92 19.18 5.82
C SER A 270 -5.47 19.53 7.24
N THR A 271 -4.15 19.62 7.47
CA THR A 271 -3.57 19.97 8.77
C THR A 271 -3.93 21.41 9.15
N GLU A 272 -3.87 22.36 8.24
CA GLU A 272 -4.28 23.75 8.49
C GLU A 272 -5.75 23.85 8.89
N ALA A 273 -6.64 23.24 8.10
CA ALA A 273 -8.08 23.26 8.33
C ALA A 273 -8.47 22.53 9.63
N PHE A 274 -7.85 21.37 9.88
CA PHE A 274 -8.02 20.60 11.10
C PHE A 274 -7.53 21.38 12.32
N THR A 275 -6.37 22.03 12.24
CA THR A 275 -5.82 22.79 13.36
C THR A 275 -6.64 24.05 13.67
N GLU A 276 -7.19 24.71 12.65
CA GLU A 276 -8.15 25.81 12.84
C GLU A 276 -9.39 25.35 13.60
N LEU A 277 -9.98 24.21 13.20
CA LEU A 277 -11.13 23.61 13.87
C LEU A 277 -10.84 23.28 15.34
N ILE A 278 -9.80 22.49 15.62
CA ILE A 278 -9.52 22.06 17.00
C ILE A 278 -9.14 23.26 17.88
N CYS A 279 -8.32 24.20 17.41
CA CYS A 279 -7.96 25.36 18.20
C CYS A 279 -9.17 26.27 18.47
N GLY A 280 -10.10 26.36 17.51
CA GLY A 280 -11.38 27.06 17.69
C GLY A 280 -12.24 26.41 18.78
N LEU A 281 -12.32 25.07 18.79
CA LEU A 281 -13.07 24.31 19.80
C LEU A 281 -12.42 24.39 21.18
N LEU A 282 -11.10 24.20 21.27
CA LEU A 282 -10.36 24.24 22.53
C LEU A 282 -10.53 25.59 23.25
N LYS A 283 -10.66 26.70 22.51
CA LYS A 283 -10.86 28.05 23.06
C LYS A 283 -12.27 28.31 23.60
N ARG A 284 -13.24 27.42 23.38
CA ARG A 284 -14.64 27.62 23.83
C ARG A 284 -14.83 27.41 25.32
N VAL A 285 -13.95 26.65 25.94
CA VAL A 285 -14.04 26.25 27.34
C VAL A 285 -12.72 26.53 28.05
N LYS A 286 -12.77 26.75 29.36
CA LYS A 286 -11.56 26.98 30.16
C LYS A 286 -10.65 25.75 30.20
N MET A 287 -11.27 24.57 30.23
CA MET A 287 -10.60 23.28 30.39
C MET A 287 -10.84 22.45 29.13
N SER A 288 -9.85 22.30 28.27
CA SER A 288 -9.95 21.44 27.11
C SER A 288 -8.61 20.83 26.74
N LYS A 289 -8.67 19.69 26.06
CA LYS A 289 -7.49 19.06 25.46
C LYS A 289 -7.87 18.30 24.21
N ALA A 290 -6.99 18.30 23.22
CA ALA A 290 -7.08 17.40 22.09
C ALA A 290 -6.02 16.31 22.21
N MET A 291 -6.43 15.06 22.02
CA MET A 291 -5.57 13.89 21.94
C MET A 291 -5.64 13.35 20.52
N ILE A 292 -4.52 13.41 19.82
CA ILE A 292 -4.43 13.11 18.40
C ILE A 292 -3.45 11.95 18.22
N ALA A 293 -3.84 10.92 17.50
CA ALA A 293 -2.94 9.88 17.04
C ALA A 293 -2.68 10.05 15.54
N ALA A 294 -1.42 10.08 15.16
CA ALA A 294 -1.04 10.29 13.76
C ALA A 294 0.26 9.58 13.39
N LYS A 295 0.43 9.32 12.09
CA LYS A 295 1.74 8.97 11.53
C LYS A 295 2.67 10.17 11.63
N ARG A 296 3.94 9.94 11.96
CA ARG A 296 4.96 10.99 12.06
C ARG A 296 5.11 11.73 10.72
N MET A 297 5.05 10.97 9.62
CA MET A 297 5.08 11.48 8.26
C MET A 297 4.09 10.71 7.37
N TYR A 298 3.30 11.42 6.58
CA TYR A 298 2.41 10.85 5.57
C TYR A 298 3.06 10.97 4.19
N PHE A 299 3.77 9.92 3.78
CA PHE A 299 4.46 9.90 2.49
C PHE A 299 3.50 10.04 1.31
N GLY A 300 3.85 10.88 0.34
CA GLY A 300 3.08 11.11 -0.88
C GLY A 300 1.97 12.17 -0.78
N VAL A 301 1.62 12.62 0.42
CA VAL A 301 0.60 13.66 0.67
C VAL A 301 1.11 14.80 1.56
N GLY A 302 2.23 14.61 2.25
CA GLY A 302 3.03 15.69 2.87
C GLY A 302 2.64 16.08 4.29
N GLY A 303 1.55 15.53 4.83
CA GLY A 303 1.18 15.73 6.23
C GLY A 303 2.21 15.15 7.19
N SER A 304 2.35 15.75 8.37
CA SER A 304 3.31 15.31 9.39
C SER A 304 2.97 15.85 10.78
N VAL A 305 3.49 15.17 11.80
CA VAL A 305 3.38 15.62 13.20
C VAL A 305 4.10 16.95 13.42
N ASP A 306 5.22 17.18 12.74
CA ASP A 306 5.92 18.47 12.82
C ASP A 306 5.12 19.60 12.16
N GLY A 307 4.42 19.29 11.05
CA GLY A 307 3.47 20.20 10.42
C GLY A 307 2.31 20.55 11.36
N LEU A 308 1.73 19.56 12.05
CA LEU A 308 0.70 19.79 13.08
C LEU A 308 1.24 20.69 14.20
N LYS A 309 2.43 20.40 14.74
CA LYS A 309 3.04 21.22 15.80
C LYS A 309 3.27 22.67 15.36
N ALA A 310 3.71 22.88 14.12
CA ALA A 310 3.88 24.21 13.56
C ALA A 310 2.54 24.95 13.44
N ALA A 311 1.52 24.30 12.84
CA ALA A 311 0.19 24.87 12.68
C ALA A 311 -0.48 25.20 14.02
N CYS A 312 -0.28 24.37 15.06
CA CYS A 312 -0.76 24.61 16.41
C CYS A 312 -0.09 25.84 17.02
N ARG A 313 1.24 25.94 16.92
CA ARG A 313 2.02 27.07 17.45
C ARG A 313 1.59 28.40 16.84
N GLU A 314 1.34 28.44 15.54
CA GLU A 314 0.85 29.63 14.84
C GLU A 314 -0.53 30.09 15.33
N ARG A 315 -1.31 29.19 15.94
CA ARG A 315 -2.66 29.45 16.47
C ARG A 315 -2.70 29.66 17.99
N GLY A 316 -1.54 29.77 18.63
CA GLY A 316 -1.40 29.96 20.08
C GLY A 316 -1.65 28.69 20.90
N ALA A 317 -1.54 27.52 20.27
CA ALA A 317 -1.63 26.22 20.93
C ALA A 317 -0.25 25.58 21.07
N VAL A 318 -0.09 24.76 22.11
CA VAL A 318 1.09 23.93 22.31
C VAL A 318 0.71 22.50 21.99
N ALA A 319 1.45 21.88 21.07
CA ALA A 319 1.32 20.47 20.71
C ALA A 319 2.60 19.75 21.13
N TYR A 320 2.48 18.75 22.00
CA TYR A 320 3.61 17.96 22.48
C TYR A 320 3.31 16.47 22.35
N GLU A 321 4.36 15.67 22.14
CA GLU A 321 4.24 14.22 22.07
C GLU A 321 4.09 13.67 23.50
N ILE A 322 3.14 12.78 23.69
CA ILE A 322 2.95 12.04 24.94
C ILE A 322 4.06 10.97 25.00
N GLU A 323 4.69 10.77 26.16
CA GLU A 323 5.63 9.65 26.34
C GLU A 323 4.87 8.32 26.25
N ASN A 324 5.29 7.45 25.33
CA ASN A 324 4.51 6.30 24.87
C ASN A 324 5.10 4.94 25.28
N HIS A 325 5.92 4.88 26.32
CA HIS A 325 6.47 3.61 26.80
C HIS A 325 5.33 2.63 27.12
N GLY A 326 5.25 1.53 26.36
CA GLY A 326 4.30 0.44 26.59
C GLY A 326 3.08 0.36 25.67
N VAL A 327 2.82 1.33 24.77
CA VAL A 327 1.74 1.18 23.76
C VAL A 327 2.14 0.12 22.71
N PRO A 328 1.43 -1.00 22.56
CA PRO A 328 1.84 -2.07 21.64
C PRO A 328 1.89 -1.62 20.17
N GLY A 329 3.00 -1.91 19.48
CA GLY A 329 3.11 -1.71 18.02
C GLY A 329 3.50 -0.30 17.56
N MET A 330 3.78 0.63 18.47
CA MET A 330 4.25 1.99 18.13
C MET A 330 5.73 2.07 17.70
N GLU A 331 6.52 1.03 17.95
CA GLU A 331 7.94 0.95 17.53
C GLU A 331 8.13 0.43 16.08
N GLY A 332 7.06 0.07 15.37
CA GLY A 332 7.10 -0.48 14.01
C GLY A 332 6.66 0.51 12.92
N GLY A 333 7.23 0.38 11.71
CA GLY A 333 6.76 1.07 10.50
C GLY A 333 7.23 2.54 10.35
N VAL A 334 6.37 3.41 9.81
CA VAL A 334 6.64 4.84 9.47
C VAL A 334 6.84 5.73 10.72
N GLY A 335 6.71 5.14 11.91
CA GLY A 335 6.62 5.85 13.18
C GLY A 335 5.24 6.49 13.35
N ARG A 336 4.56 6.17 14.45
CA ARG A 336 3.31 6.82 14.87
C ARG A 336 3.57 7.60 16.15
N ALA A 337 2.75 8.62 16.40
CA ALA A 337 2.87 9.48 17.58
C ALA A 337 1.49 9.80 18.14
N LEU A 338 1.45 9.87 19.47
CA LEU A 338 0.33 10.41 20.23
C LEU A 338 0.69 11.83 20.64
N ILE A 339 -0.14 12.79 20.24
CA ILE A 339 0.06 14.21 20.43
C ILE A 339 -1.05 14.73 21.34
N GLU A 340 -0.66 15.50 22.34
CA GLU A 340 -1.58 16.31 23.12
C GLU A 340 -1.49 17.77 22.68
N VAL A 341 -2.63 18.40 22.43
CA VAL A 341 -2.75 19.83 22.10
C VAL A 341 -3.53 20.55 23.18
N GLN A 342 -2.96 21.64 23.67
CA GLN A 342 -3.56 22.53 24.66
C GLN A 342 -3.43 23.99 24.21
N ILE A 343 -4.36 24.85 24.61
CA ILE A 343 -4.24 26.30 24.43
C ILE A 343 -3.38 26.85 25.57
N GLY A 344 -2.34 27.62 25.24
CA GLY A 344 -1.56 28.30 26.27
C GLY A 344 -2.46 29.25 27.04
N ILE A 345 -2.48 29.15 28.38
CA ILE A 345 -3.14 30.15 29.22
C ILE A 345 -2.41 31.46 28.95
N SER A 346 -3.07 32.40 28.26
CA SER A 346 -2.62 33.79 28.19
C SER A 346 -2.67 34.37 29.61
N SER A 347 -1.62 34.16 30.40
CA SER A 347 -1.35 35.02 31.55
C SER A 347 -0.88 36.36 31.02
N TYR A 348 -1.64 37.41 31.35
CA TYR A 348 -1.18 38.76 31.69
C TYR A 348 0.25 39.12 31.26
N THR A 349 0.35 40.20 30.48
CA THR A 349 1.55 41.03 30.24
C THR A 349 2.78 40.65 31.07
N TYR A 350 3.74 39.98 30.43
CA TYR A 350 5.07 39.78 30.97
C TYR A 350 5.84 41.10 30.89
N THR A 351 5.87 41.86 31.98
CA THR A 351 6.90 42.88 32.21
C THR A 351 8.19 42.16 32.61
N GLU A 352 9.26 42.38 31.84
CA GLU A 352 10.62 41.91 32.15
C GLU A 352 11.04 42.26 33.59
N PRO A 353 11.66 41.31 34.33
CA PRO A 353 12.58 41.65 35.39
C PRO A 353 14.01 41.73 34.83
N GLN A 354 14.62 42.87 35.10
CA GLN A 354 15.98 43.27 34.77
C GLN A 354 17.06 42.27 35.22
N HIS A 355 18.13 42.24 34.42
CA HIS A 355 19.47 41.74 34.69
C HIS A 355 19.90 41.68 36.18
N VAL A 356 20.45 40.53 36.58
CA VAL A 356 21.55 40.49 37.55
C VAL A 356 22.69 39.64 36.98
N ARG A 357 23.76 40.32 36.54
CA ARG A 357 25.07 39.73 36.23
C ARG A 357 25.79 39.39 37.54
N ARG A 358 26.44 38.23 37.63
CA ARG A 358 27.72 38.05 38.36
C ARG A 358 28.65 37.06 37.66
N TYR A 359 29.68 37.66 37.06
CA TYR A 359 31.09 37.30 36.83
C TYR A 359 31.58 35.90 36.42
N ALA A 360 32.52 35.99 35.47
CA ALA A 360 33.32 34.98 34.80
C ALA A 360 34.48 34.41 35.63
N THR A 361 35.01 33.27 35.18
CA THR A 361 36.47 33.04 35.06
C THR A 361 36.76 32.32 33.73
N GLU A 362 37.82 32.76 33.06
CA GLU A 362 38.25 32.43 31.69
C GLU A 362 39.07 31.12 31.56
N PRO A 363 39.28 30.60 30.33
CA PRO A 363 39.91 29.30 30.05
C PRO A 363 41.41 29.42 29.70
N PRO A 364 42.19 28.31 29.64
CA PRO A 364 43.45 28.29 28.91
C PRO A 364 43.29 27.69 27.51
N LYS A 365 43.88 28.41 26.56
CA LYS A 365 44.14 28.04 25.17
C LYS A 365 45.37 27.13 25.06
N SER A 366 45.40 26.25 24.06
CA SER A 366 46.59 26.09 23.22
C SER A 366 46.17 25.68 21.81
N GLY A 367 46.63 26.42 20.80
CA GLY A 367 46.42 26.11 19.39
C GLY A 367 47.73 25.80 18.68
N SER A 368 47.64 25.37 17.42
CA SER A 368 48.53 25.86 16.36
C SER A 368 47.90 25.64 14.98
N ASN A 369 47.90 26.70 14.19
CA ASN A 369 47.43 26.83 12.82
C ASN A 369 48.36 26.13 11.81
N ASN A 370 47.86 25.82 10.60
CA ASN A 370 48.17 26.66 9.43
C ASN A 370 47.43 26.24 8.15
N THR A 371 46.81 27.25 7.56
CA THR A 371 46.28 27.32 6.21
C THR A 371 47.30 28.08 5.36
N ILE A 372 47.84 27.48 4.30
CA ILE A 372 48.36 28.15 3.08
C ILE A 372 48.08 27.14 1.94
N LEU A 373 47.14 27.30 1.01
CA LEU A 373 46.81 28.41 0.09
C LEU A 373 47.65 28.38 -1.22
N TYR A 374 46.91 28.24 -2.32
CA TYR A 374 47.22 28.46 -3.75
C TYR A 374 47.99 27.43 -4.58
N GLY A 375 47.33 27.00 -5.68
CA GLY A 375 47.83 27.41 -7.00
C GLY A 375 47.86 26.38 -8.12
N LEU A 376 46.73 26.29 -8.86
CA LEU A 376 46.63 26.47 -10.33
C LEU A 376 47.30 25.51 -11.35
N LEU A 377 46.51 25.27 -12.42
CA LEU A 377 46.84 24.81 -13.80
C LEU A 377 46.99 23.29 -13.99
N GLY A 378 46.42 22.65 -15.00
CA GLY A 378 45.73 23.11 -16.20
C GLY A 378 45.54 21.90 -17.15
N ALA A 379 44.54 21.98 -18.03
CA ALA A 379 44.14 20.95 -18.98
C ALA A 379 45.22 20.56 -20.00
N GLY A 380 45.19 19.31 -20.50
CA GLY A 380 45.88 18.94 -21.73
C GLY A 380 46.01 17.44 -22.05
N ALA A 381 45.24 16.99 -23.05
CA ALA A 381 45.56 15.98 -24.08
C ALA A 381 45.54 14.47 -23.77
N LEU A 382 44.50 13.83 -24.32
CA LEU A 382 44.52 12.69 -25.26
C LEU A 382 45.88 12.00 -25.56
N GLY A 383 45.88 10.66 -25.48
CA GLY A 383 46.66 9.80 -26.38
C GLY A 383 47.31 8.56 -25.78
N GLY A 384 46.99 7.39 -26.34
CA GLY A 384 47.94 6.27 -26.47
C GLY A 384 47.72 5.06 -25.55
N GLY A 385 47.15 3.99 -26.11
CA GLY A 385 47.34 2.63 -25.60
C GLY A 385 48.58 1.99 -26.23
N TYR A 386 49.23 1.06 -25.51
CA TYR A 386 49.70 -0.24 -26.02
C TYR A 386 50.46 -1.01 -24.92
N TYR A 387 50.20 -2.33 -24.84
CA TYR A 387 51.14 -3.42 -24.57
C TYR A 387 51.95 -3.52 -23.26
N TYR A 388 51.65 -4.54 -22.47
CA TYR A 388 52.58 -5.53 -21.87
C TYR A 388 51.72 -6.54 -21.06
N LEU A 389 51.85 -7.86 -21.07
CA LEU A 389 52.76 -8.82 -21.70
C LEU A 389 52.08 -10.20 -21.57
N ASN A 390 52.17 -11.02 -22.61
CA ASN A 390 51.94 -12.46 -22.55
C ASN A 390 53.30 -13.12 -22.84
N SER A 391 53.84 -13.90 -21.91
CA SER A 391 54.88 -14.93 -22.16
C SER A 391 55.35 -15.53 -20.83
N SER A 392 55.04 -16.80 -20.59
CA SER A 392 56.09 -17.84 -20.59
C SER A 392 55.48 -19.22 -20.42
N ASN A 393 55.88 -20.08 -21.36
CA ASN A 393 55.61 -21.50 -21.44
C ASN A 393 56.72 -22.29 -20.72
N SER A 394 56.35 -23.48 -20.24
CA SER A 394 57.15 -24.72 -20.13
C SER A 394 58.42 -24.77 -19.25
N THR A 395 58.43 -25.66 -18.25
CA THR A 395 59.21 -26.93 -18.19
C THR A 395 59.06 -27.57 -16.79
N THR A 396 58.36 -28.71 -16.62
CA THR A 396 58.79 -30.13 -16.60
C THR A 396 59.60 -30.63 -15.38
N ALA A 397 59.14 -31.80 -14.90
CA ALA A 397 59.82 -32.87 -14.16
C ALA A 397 59.72 -32.85 -12.62
N GLN A 398 58.87 -33.73 -12.04
CA GLN A 398 59.19 -35.10 -11.55
C GLN A 398 59.38 -35.05 -10.01
N HIS A 399 58.95 -35.97 -9.15
CA HIS A 399 58.83 -37.44 -9.20
C HIS A 399 58.03 -37.91 -7.96
N GLY A 400 57.35 -39.07 -7.99
CA GLY A 400 56.92 -39.79 -6.77
C GLY A 400 55.69 -40.69 -6.93
N ALA A 401 55.92 -41.96 -7.26
CA ALA A 401 54.94 -42.96 -7.66
C ALA A 401 54.52 -43.96 -6.55
N LYS A 402 53.57 -44.84 -6.94
CA LYS A 402 53.21 -46.22 -6.48
C LYS A 402 51.89 -46.35 -5.71
N ASN A 403 51.00 -47.34 -5.89
CA ASN A 403 50.85 -48.58 -6.70
C ASN A 403 49.38 -49.03 -6.53
N GLU A 404 48.57 -49.36 -7.56
CA GLU A 404 48.36 -50.63 -8.32
C GLU A 404 47.11 -51.49 -7.96
N SER A 405 46.59 -52.12 -9.03
CA SER A 405 45.69 -53.31 -9.19
C SER A 405 44.20 -53.04 -9.50
N GLY A 406 43.55 -53.58 -10.55
CA GLY A 406 43.92 -54.43 -11.71
C GLY A 406 42.80 -54.37 -12.79
N ALA A 407 43.11 -54.29 -14.10
CA ALA A 407 43.10 -55.37 -15.14
C ALA A 407 41.68 -55.93 -15.47
N LEU A 408 41.15 -56.10 -16.69
CA LEU A 408 41.58 -56.25 -18.12
C LEU A 408 40.40 -55.75 -19.03
N GLY A 409 40.44 -55.48 -20.34
CA GLY A 409 41.39 -55.68 -21.44
C GLY A 409 40.82 -55.14 -22.78
N MET A 410 41.71 -54.73 -23.69
CA MET A 410 41.52 -54.16 -25.05
C MET A 410 41.54 -55.28 -26.15
N PRO A 411 41.41 -55.08 -27.50
CA PRO A 411 41.64 -53.84 -28.26
C PRO A 411 40.77 -53.52 -29.51
N ALA A 412 41.13 -52.35 -30.04
CA ALA A 412 40.66 -51.55 -31.18
C ALA A 412 40.70 -52.17 -32.59
N SER A 413 39.95 -51.56 -33.52
CA SER A 413 40.52 -50.98 -34.75
C SER A 413 39.56 -50.06 -35.53
N LYS A 414 40.02 -48.82 -35.76
CA LYS A 414 39.92 -47.94 -36.95
C LYS A 414 38.83 -48.19 -38.02
N ASN A 415 38.07 -47.16 -38.39
CA ASN A 415 38.24 -46.40 -39.66
C ASN A 415 37.10 -45.38 -39.91
N GLU A 416 37.55 -44.16 -40.22
CA GLU A 416 37.07 -43.15 -41.16
C GLU A 416 35.63 -43.14 -41.71
N GLU A 417 35.03 -41.96 -41.51
CA GLU A 417 34.00 -41.22 -42.24
C GLU A 417 33.49 -41.78 -43.58
N LYS A 418 32.15 -41.90 -43.68
CA LYS A 418 31.39 -41.55 -44.89
C LYS A 418 30.07 -40.84 -44.52
N ASN A 419 30.00 -39.57 -44.92
CA ASN A 419 28.78 -38.79 -45.07
C ASN A 419 27.81 -39.45 -46.06
N ILE A 420 26.50 -39.48 -45.76
CA ILE A 420 25.29 -39.44 -46.64
C ILE A 420 24.04 -39.61 -45.73
N PRO A 421 22.91 -38.94 -46.03
CA PRO A 421 22.19 -38.06 -45.11
C PRO A 421 21.22 -38.79 -44.18
N ALA A 422 21.11 -38.29 -42.94
CA ALA A 422 20.07 -38.70 -42.01
C ALA A 422 18.69 -38.29 -42.55
N LYS A 423 17.98 -39.24 -43.18
CA LYS A 423 16.52 -39.20 -43.23
C LYS A 423 16.03 -39.21 -41.79
N ALA A 424 15.39 -38.11 -41.40
CA ALA A 424 14.67 -37.99 -40.14
C ALA A 424 13.77 -39.20 -39.95
N VAL A 425 14.12 -40.06 -38.99
CA VAL A 425 13.15 -40.95 -38.37
C VAL A 425 12.34 -40.04 -37.48
N ALA A 426 11.15 -39.68 -37.95
CA ALA A 426 10.15 -39.03 -37.13
C ALA A 426 9.81 -39.97 -35.97
N VAL A 427 10.47 -39.76 -34.83
CA VAL A 427 9.92 -40.18 -33.55
C VAL A 427 8.63 -39.38 -33.43
N THR A 428 7.49 -40.08 -33.50
CA THR A 428 6.19 -39.51 -33.19
C THR A 428 6.20 -39.09 -31.71
N GLY A 429 6.76 -37.91 -31.45
CA GLY A 429 6.83 -37.32 -30.12
C GLY A 429 5.41 -37.01 -29.68
N VAL A 430 4.91 -37.75 -28.70
CA VAL A 430 3.72 -37.34 -27.96
C VAL A 430 4.05 -35.99 -27.35
N ALA A 431 3.29 -34.95 -27.70
CA ALA A 431 3.51 -33.61 -27.17
C ALA A 431 3.47 -33.68 -25.62
N PRO A 432 4.34 -32.95 -24.90
CA PRO A 432 4.35 -32.96 -23.45
C PRO A 432 2.96 -32.62 -22.90
N VAL A 433 2.51 -33.38 -21.90
CA VAL A 433 1.24 -33.11 -21.22
C VAL A 433 1.34 -31.74 -20.55
N LYS A 434 0.32 -30.90 -20.72
CA LYS A 434 0.28 -29.57 -20.10
C LYS A 434 -0.36 -29.67 -18.73
N ALA A 435 0.34 -29.24 -17.68
CA ALA A 435 -0.17 -29.29 -16.31
C ALA A 435 -1.38 -28.36 -16.12
N PHE A 436 -1.32 -27.15 -16.66
CA PHE A 436 -2.41 -26.17 -16.59
C PHE A 436 -3.09 -26.01 -17.96
N THR A 437 -4.35 -26.42 -18.06
CA THR A 437 -5.13 -26.39 -19.31
C THR A 437 -6.20 -25.29 -19.33
N GLY A 438 -6.45 -24.63 -18.19
CA GLY A 438 -7.46 -23.59 -18.06
C GLY A 438 -8.89 -24.13 -18.02
N GLY A 439 -9.87 -23.24 -18.22
CA GLY A 439 -11.30 -23.57 -18.20
C GLY A 439 -11.77 -24.17 -16.87
N ASP A 440 -12.45 -25.31 -16.96
CA ASP A 440 -13.10 -25.98 -15.83
C ASP A 440 -12.15 -26.88 -15.01
N GLN A 441 -10.85 -26.91 -15.34
CA GLN A 441 -9.83 -27.75 -14.66
C GLN A 441 -9.78 -27.52 -13.13
N GLY A 442 -10.21 -26.35 -12.67
CA GLY A 442 -10.21 -26.03 -11.24
C GLY A 442 -8.80 -25.80 -10.69
N PHE A 443 -8.63 -26.06 -9.40
CA PHE A 443 -7.32 -25.98 -8.74
C PHE A 443 -6.64 -27.34 -8.73
N ILE A 444 -5.34 -27.37 -9.03
CA ILE A 444 -4.47 -28.53 -8.86
C ILE A 444 -3.54 -28.30 -7.68
N SER A 445 -3.34 -29.32 -6.85
CA SER A 445 -2.48 -29.23 -5.67
C SER A 445 -1.07 -29.68 -6.02
N LEU A 446 -0.08 -28.78 -5.91
CA LEU A 446 1.32 -29.08 -6.22
C LEU A 446 2.15 -29.25 -4.95
N LEU A 447 3.13 -30.14 -5.00
CA LEU A 447 4.05 -30.42 -3.88
C LEU A 447 5.20 -29.42 -3.89
N LEU A 448 5.45 -28.76 -2.77
CA LEU A 448 6.66 -27.95 -2.56
C LEU A 448 7.86 -28.89 -2.40
N GLU A 449 8.75 -28.91 -3.39
CA GLU A 449 9.96 -29.74 -3.40
C GLU A 449 11.09 -29.11 -2.57
N SER A 450 11.37 -27.83 -2.80
CA SER A 450 12.48 -27.14 -2.15
C SER A 450 12.23 -25.65 -1.97
N VAL A 451 12.90 -25.08 -0.97
CA VAL A 451 12.90 -23.64 -0.67
C VAL A 451 14.33 -23.16 -0.58
N GLU A 452 14.66 -22.09 -1.29
CA GLU A 452 15.97 -21.46 -1.30
C GLU A 452 15.83 -19.99 -0.85
N ASN A 453 16.70 -19.53 0.04
CA ASN A 453 16.75 -18.12 0.42
C ASN A 453 17.49 -17.32 -0.65
N VAL A 454 16.84 -16.30 -1.20
CA VAL A 454 17.41 -15.41 -2.25
C VAL A 454 17.97 -14.13 -1.62
N SER A 455 17.24 -13.54 -0.68
CA SER A 455 17.65 -12.36 0.07
C SER A 455 17.06 -12.40 1.49
N HIS A 456 17.28 -11.35 2.29
CA HIS A 456 16.75 -11.25 3.65
C HIS A 456 15.21 -11.35 3.74
N ASN A 457 14.49 -11.07 2.64
CA ASN A 457 13.03 -11.07 2.59
C ASN A 457 12.46 -11.84 1.39
N THR A 458 13.29 -12.54 0.61
CA THR A 458 12.84 -13.21 -0.62
C THR A 458 13.31 -14.66 -0.64
N LYS A 459 12.41 -15.55 -1.05
CA LYS A 459 12.67 -16.98 -1.22
C LYS A 459 12.27 -17.45 -2.61
N LYS A 460 12.99 -18.45 -3.12
CA LYS A 460 12.63 -19.22 -4.30
C LYS A 460 11.98 -20.53 -3.87
N PHE A 461 10.82 -20.83 -4.45
CA PHE A 461 10.00 -22.00 -4.14
C PHE A 461 9.89 -22.86 -5.39
N ARG A 462 10.28 -24.13 -5.29
CA ARG A 462 10.12 -25.12 -6.37
C ARG A 462 8.94 -26.02 -6.08
N PHE A 463 7.95 -26.03 -6.96
CA PHE A 463 6.81 -26.93 -6.86
C PHE A 463 6.89 -28.02 -7.94
N LYS A 464 6.75 -29.29 -7.56
CA LYS A 464 6.65 -30.40 -8.53
C LYS A 464 5.31 -30.33 -9.24
N LEU A 465 5.34 -30.47 -10.55
CA LEU A 465 4.17 -30.85 -11.33
C LEU A 465 3.80 -32.30 -10.99
N ASN A 466 2.52 -32.64 -11.14
CA ASN A 466 2.04 -33.99 -10.78
C ASN A 466 2.56 -35.10 -11.71
N ASP A 467 3.03 -34.72 -12.91
CA ASP A 467 3.67 -35.59 -13.89
C ASP A 467 5.05 -34.99 -14.23
N GLU A 468 6.11 -35.79 -14.08
CA GLU A 468 7.50 -35.37 -14.27
C GLU A 468 7.84 -35.06 -15.73
N ASP A 469 7.08 -35.59 -16.68
CA ASP A 469 7.22 -35.29 -18.11
C ASP A 469 6.34 -34.13 -18.57
N SER A 470 5.43 -33.65 -17.70
CA SER A 470 4.55 -32.53 -18.02
C SER A 470 5.29 -31.20 -17.99
N THR A 471 4.86 -30.27 -18.83
CA THR A 471 5.28 -28.87 -18.78
C THR A 471 4.18 -28.01 -18.16
N SER A 472 4.51 -26.75 -17.88
CA SER A 472 3.57 -25.81 -17.26
C SER A 472 2.24 -25.68 -18.04
N GLY A 473 2.30 -25.59 -19.37
CA GLY A 473 1.15 -25.26 -20.21
C GLY A 473 0.78 -23.77 -20.22
N LEU A 474 1.57 -22.90 -19.56
CA LEU A 474 1.35 -21.46 -19.55
C LEU A 474 1.74 -20.83 -20.89
N PRO A 475 0.91 -19.94 -21.46
CA PRO A 475 1.38 -19.03 -22.50
C PRO A 475 2.30 -17.95 -21.90
N VAL A 476 3.18 -17.38 -22.72
CA VAL A 476 4.03 -16.24 -22.33
C VAL A 476 3.15 -15.06 -21.91
N ALA A 477 3.60 -14.29 -20.90
CA ALA A 477 2.84 -13.24 -20.24
C ALA A 477 1.51 -13.75 -19.67
N SER A 478 1.63 -14.68 -18.73
CA SER A 478 0.52 -15.22 -17.94
C SER A 478 0.90 -15.44 -16.48
N ALA A 479 -0.07 -15.80 -15.66
CA ALA A 479 0.12 -16.08 -14.24
C ALA A 479 -0.71 -17.29 -13.79
N LEU A 480 -0.45 -17.76 -12.58
CA LEU A 480 -1.25 -18.75 -11.87
C LEU A 480 -1.88 -18.12 -10.64
N LEU A 481 -3.13 -18.49 -10.34
CA LEU A 481 -3.74 -18.24 -9.03
C LEU A 481 -3.23 -19.28 -8.04
N THR A 482 -2.63 -18.83 -6.96
CA THR A 482 -2.40 -19.63 -5.75
C THR A 482 -3.62 -19.54 -4.85
N LYS A 483 -3.93 -20.61 -4.12
CA LYS A 483 -4.99 -20.66 -3.12
C LYS A 483 -4.50 -21.40 -1.89
N PHE A 484 -4.68 -20.77 -0.74
CA PHE A 484 -4.42 -21.35 0.58
C PHE A 484 -5.63 -21.09 1.48
N LYS A 485 -6.03 -22.08 2.26
CA LYS A 485 -7.01 -21.93 3.33
C LYS A 485 -6.48 -22.62 4.58
N GLY A 486 -6.12 -21.83 5.59
CA GLY A 486 -5.74 -22.35 6.90
C GLY A 486 -6.94 -22.97 7.63
N PRO A 487 -6.71 -23.82 8.65
CA PRO A 487 -7.78 -24.47 9.41
C PRO A 487 -8.79 -23.48 10.01
N ASP A 488 -8.28 -22.36 10.50
CA ASP A 488 -9.06 -21.32 11.17
C ASP A 488 -9.44 -20.14 10.24
N MET A 489 -9.18 -20.28 8.93
CA MET A 489 -9.52 -19.24 7.96
C MET A 489 -10.95 -19.44 7.45
N GLU A 490 -11.78 -18.41 7.59
CA GLU A 490 -13.14 -18.41 7.05
C GLU A 490 -13.14 -18.52 5.51
N LYS A 491 -12.30 -17.71 4.85
CA LYS A 491 -12.17 -17.62 3.39
C LYS A 491 -10.76 -17.98 2.92
N PRO A 492 -10.61 -18.61 1.74
CA PRO A 492 -9.30 -18.87 1.17
C PRO A 492 -8.62 -17.57 0.74
N VAL A 493 -7.30 -17.50 0.93
CA VAL A 493 -6.44 -16.47 0.38
C VAL A 493 -6.09 -16.88 -1.04
N ILE A 494 -6.43 -16.03 -2.02
CA ILE A 494 -6.13 -16.26 -3.44
C ILE A 494 -5.27 -15.13 -3.99
N ARG A 495 -4.11 -15.44 -4.58
CA ARG A 495 -3.20 -14.42 -5.15
C ARG A 495 -2.54 -14.90 -6.45
N PRO A 496 -2.37 -14.01 -7.46
CA PRO A 496 -1.66 -14.35 -8.67
C PRO A 496 -0.13 -14.36 -8.44
N TYR A 497 0.57 -15.33 -9.04
CA TYR A 497 2.02 -15.36 -9.15
C TYR A 497 2.44 -15.79 -10.57
N THR A 498 3.51 -15.20 -11.09
CA THR A 498 4.11 -15.62 -12.35
C THR A 498 5.34 -16.48 -12.07
N PRO A 499 5.40 -17.72 -12.58
CA PRO A 499 6.58 -18.57 -12.45
C PRO A 499 7.82 -17.94 -13.10
N VAL A 500 8.99 -18.25 -12.54
CA VAL A 500 10.30 -17.87 -13.07
C VAL A 500 11.06 -19.05 -13.68
N SER A 501 10.46 -20.24 -13.74
CA SER A 501 10.93 -21.34 -14.61
C SER A 501 10.46 -21.13 -16.04
N ASP A 502 11.14 -21.77 -17.00
CA ASP A 502 10.75 -21.74 -18.40
C ASP A 502 9.41 -22.45 -18.64
N GLU A 503 8.66 -22.02 -19.67
CA GLU A 503 7.35 -22.58 -19.99
C GLU A 503 7.41 -24.05 -20.42
N ASP A 504 8.51 -24.45 -21.06
CA ASP A 504 8.83 -25.79 -21.56
C ASP A 504 9.64 -26.65 -20.57
N GLU A 505 9.96 -26.11 -19.39
CA GLU A 505 10.59 -26.87 -18.32
C GLU A 505 9.67 -28.01 -17.86
N LYS A 506 10.26 -29.19 -17.65
CA LYS A 506 9.52 -30.40 -17.31
C LYS A 506 9.49 -30.64 -15.80
N GLY A 507 8.34 -31.08 -15.30
CA GLY A 507 8.21 -31.65 -13.97
C GLY A 507 8.19 -30.65 -12.81
N TYR A 508 8.48 -29.37 -13.00
CA TYR A 508 8.43 -28.37 -11.92
C TYR A 508 8.08 -26.94 -12.36
N LEU A 509 7.76 -26.12 -11.36
CA LEU A 509 7.63 -24.66 -11.47
C LEU A 509 8.44 -23.98 -10.37
N ASP A 510 9.19 -22.95 -10.73
CA ASP A 510 9.90 -22.10 -9.75
C ASP A 510 9.18 -20.76 -9.57
N PHE A 511 9.05 -20.29 -8.33
CA PHE A 511 8.49 -18.98 -7.99
C PHE A 511 9.45 -18.20 -7.09
N VAL A 512 9.66 -16.92 -7.36
CA VAL A 512 10.43 -16.02 -6.50
C VAL A 512 9.46 -15.09 -5.79
N VAL A 513 9.39 -15.20 -4.46
CA VAL A 513 8.37 -14.51 -3.66
C VAL A 513 9.02 -13.75 -2.51
N LYS A 514 8.79 -12.43 -2.50
CA LYS A 514 9.11 -11.53 -1.40
C LYS A 514 8.05 -11.65 -0.30
N VAL A 515 8.47 -11.74 0.95
CA VAL A 515 7.56 -11.66 2.09
C VAL A 515 7.21 -10.21 2.36
N TYR A 516 5.92 -9.94 2.50
CA TYR A 516 5.41 -8.66 2.96
C TYR A 516 4.80 -8.88 4.34
N PRO A 517 5.12 -8.03 5.34
CA PRO A 517 4.45 -8.06 6.64
C PRO A 517 2.94 -7.92 6.45
N ASN A 518 2.17 -8.77 7.15
CA ASN A 518 0.72 -8.91 7.03
C ASN A 518 0.24 -9.34 5.63
N GLY A 519 1.13 -9.91 4.81
CA GLY A 519 0.81 -10.44 3.49
C GLY A 519 0.39 -11.90 3.57
N PRO A 520 -0.91 -12.24 3.60
CA PRO A 520 -1.37 -13.55 4.05
C PRO A 520 -0.88 -14.73 3.20
N MET A 521 -0.73 -14.53 1.88
CA MET A 521 -0.18 -15.57 0.99
C MET A 521 1.35 -15.61 1.03
N SER A 522 2.01 -14.45 1.06
CA SER A 522 3.48 -14.39 1.09
C SER A 522 4.06 -14.90 2.40
N GLU A 523 3.40 -14.60 3.53
CA GLU A 523 3.75 -15.14 4.84
C GLU A 523 3.50 -16.65 4.90
N HIS A 524 2.37 -17.11 4.36
CA HIS A 524 2.09 -18.55 4.26
C HIS A 524 3.18 -19.27 3.47
N LEU A 525 3.48 -18.83 2.25
CA LEU A 525 4.56 -19.38 1.43
C LEU A 525 5.90 -19.40 2.19
N HIS A 526 6.25 -18.31 2.87
CA HIS A 526 7.51 -18.23 3.63
C HIS A 526 7.55 -19.14 4.87
N ALA A 527 6.40 -19.51 5.41
CA ALA A 527 6.26 -20.48 6.49
C ALA A 527 6.22 -21.93 5.99
N MET A 528 5.95 -22.15 4.69
CA MET A 528 5.87 -23.49 4.13
C MET A 528 7.21 -24.23 4.19
N LYS A 529 7.13 -25.55 4.31
CA LYS A 529 8.27 -26.48 4.31
C LYS A 529 8.19 -27.44 3.12
N ALA A 530 9.36 -27.90 2.66
CA ALA A 530 9.42 -28.96 1.67
C ALA A 530 8.57 -30.17 2.10
N GLY A 531 7.80 -30.72 1.16
CA GLY A 531 6.81 -31.76 1.40
C GLY A 531 5.37 -31.26 1.59
N GLU A 532 5.16 -29.96 1.84
CA GLU A 532 3.82 -29.37 1.93
C GLU A 532 3.24 -29.06 0.53
N ARG A 533 1.95 -28.73 0.47
CA ARG A 533 1.22 -28.52 -0.78
C ARG A 533 0.56 -27.16 -0.83
N LEU A 534 0.47 -26.60 -2.05
CA LEU A 534 -0.29 -25.39 -2.34
C LEU A 534 -1.14 -25.61 -3.58
N ASP A 535 -2.35 -25.05 -3.58
CA ASP A 535 -3.28 -25.17 -4.70
C ASP A 535 -3.02 -24.08 -5.74
N PHE A 536 -2.98 -24.46 -7.02
CA PHE A 536 -2.76 -23.58 -8.16
C PHE A 536 -3.88 -23.72 -9.18
N LYS A 537 -4.29 -22.61 -9.81
CA LYS A 537 -5.26 -22.59 -10.93
C LYS A 537 -4.76 -21.66 -12.04
N GLY A 538 -4.93 -22.07 -13.28
CA GLY A 538 -4.67 -21.24 -14.44
C GLY A 538 -4.60 -22.05 -15.73
N PRO A 539 -3.96 -21.51 -16.79
CA PRO A 539 -3.29 -20.21 -16.82
C PRO A 539 -4.28 -19.02 -16.71
N ILE A 540 -3.80 -17.87 -16.23
CA ILE A 540 -4.45 -16.56 -16.40
C ILE A 540 -3.70 -15.81 -17.49
N PRO A 541 -4.20 -15.80 -18.74
CA PRO A 541 -3.58 -15.01 -19.80
C PRO A 541 -3.62 -13.53 -19.44
N LYS A 542 -2.50 -12.82 -19.64
CA LYS A 542 -2.43 -11.38 -19.45
C LYS A 542 -2.27 -10.68 -20.78
N TYR A 543 -1.12 -10.86 -21.42
CA TYR A 543 -0.81 -10.24 -22.69
C TYR A 543 -0.42 -11.33 -23.69
N PRO A 544 -1.15 -11.54 -24.80
CA PRO A 544 -0.82 -12.58 -25.76
C PRO A 544 0.45 -12.21 -26.54
N TRP A 545 1.59 -12.78 -26.15
CA TRP A 545 2.87 -12.56 -26.83
C TRP A 545 3.04 -13.48 -28.04
N THR A 546 3.66 -12.94 -29.09
CA THR A 546 4.18 -13.70 -30.24
C THR A 546 5.50 -13.08 -30.66
N ALA A 547 6.39 -13.86 -31.27
CA ALA A 547 7.71 -13.36 -31.67
C ALA A 547 7.60 -12.13 -32.61
N ASN A 548 8.47 -11.14 -32.43
CA ASN A 548 8.50 -9.90 -33.21
C ASN A 548 7.18 -9.09 -33.19
N LYS A 549 6.31 -9.30 -32.20
CA LYS A 549 5.04 -8.55 -32.10
C LYS A 549 5.26 -7.04 -31.96
N HIS A 550 6.36 -6.65 -31.31
CA HIS A 550 6.82 -5.28 -31.15
C HIS A 550 8.29 -5.16 -31.52
N ASP A 551 8.69 -4.03 -32.09
CA ASP A 551 10.09 -3.78 -32.46
C ASP A 551 10.92 -3.51 -31.20
N HIS A 552 10.34 -2.78 -30.23
CA HIS A 552 10.97 -2.44 -28.96
C HIS A 552 9.93 -2.41 -27.84
N ILE A 553 10.20 -3.15 -26.77
CA ILE A 553 9.41 -3.08 -25.54
C ILE A 553 10.20 -2.45 -24.39
N ALA A 554 9.49 -1.76 -23.50
CA ALA A 554 10.03 -1.36 -22.21
C ALA A 554 9.34 -2.11 -21.07
N LEU A 555 10.13 -2.58 -20.12
CA LEU A 555 9.71 -3.27 -18.91
C LEU A 555 9.98 -2.33 -17.74
N ILE A 556 8.94 -1.84 -17.08
CA ILE A 556 9.05 -0.94 -15.92
C ILE A 556 8.55 -1.70 -14.70
N ALA A 557 9.48 -2.08 -13.83
CA ALA A 557 9.21 -3.00 -12.74
C ALA A 557 9.59 -2.41 -11.37
N GLY A 558 8.93 -2.87 -10.32
CA GLY A 558 9.32 -2.62 -8.94
C GLY A 558 9.16 -3.86 -8.06
N GLY A 559 10.19 -4.22 -7.29
CA GLY A 559 10.21 -5.42 -6.46
C GLY A 559 9.82 -6.69 -7.22
N THR A 560 8.83 -7.44 -6.73
CA THR A 560 8.37 -8.71 -7.35
C THR A 560 7.62 -8.54 -8.67
N GLY A 561 7.29 -7.30 -9.06
CA GLY A 561 6.73 -6.98 -10.38
C GLY A 561 7.67 -7.34 -11.54
N ILE A 562 8.92 -7.69 -11.25
CA ILE A 562 9.89 -8.19 -12.23
C ILE A 562 9.54 -9.57 -12.80
N THR A 563 8.78 -10.40 -12.08
CA THR A 563 8.50 -11.79 -12.49
C THR A 563 7.74 -11.91 -13.82
N PRO A 564 6.66 -11.16 -14.11
CA PRO A 564 6.06 -11.14 -15.44
C PRO A 564 6.99 -10.56 -16.52
N MET A 565 7.85 -9.61 -16.16
CA MET A 565 8.81 -9.01 -17.09
C MET A 565 9.87 -10.02 -17.52
N TYR A 566 10.36 -10.81 -16.57
CA TYR A 566 11.32 -11.88 -16.82
C TYR A 566 10.73 -12.97 -17.73
N GLN A 567 9.46 -13.34 -17.51
CA GLN A 567 8.77 -14.30 -18.37
C GLN A 567 8.78 -13.87 -19.86
N VAL A 568 8.45 -12.61 -20.13
CA VAL A 568 8.46 -12.05 -21.49
C VAL A 568 9.89 -11.96 -22.03
N ALA A 569 10.84 -11.44 -21.25
CA ALA A 569 12.22 -11.28 -21.68
C ALA A 569 12.87 -12.62 -22.04
N ARG A 570 12.71 -13.66 -21.21
CA ARG A 570 13.21 -15.00 -21.52
C ARG A 570 12.64 -15.53 -22.82
N ALA A 571 11.32 -15.40 -23.04
CA ALA A 571 10.69 -15.88 -24.27
C ALA A 571 11.26 -15.20 -25.52
N ILE A 572 11.56 -13.90 -25.44
CA ILE A 572 12.21 -13.14 -26.52
C ILE A 572 13.64 -13.66 -26.74
N PHE A 573 14.47 -13.73 -25.70
CA PHE A 573 15.89 -14.02 -25.87
C PHE A 573 16.20 -15.51 -26.10
N LYS A 574 15.34 -16.43 -25.65
CA LYS A 574 15.43 -17.87 -25.93
C LYS A 574 15.04 -18.21 -27.37
N ASN A 575 14.32 -17.32 -28.07
CA ASN A 575 13.93 -17.50 -29.46
C ASN A 575 14.87 -16.72 -30.40
N PRO A 576 15.76 -17.40 -31.15
CA PRO A 576 16.66 -16.74 -32.10
C PRO A 576 15.94 -15.93 -33.18
N GLU A 577 14.70 -16.28 -33.52
CA GLU A 577 13.90 -15.58 -34.53
C GLU A 577 13.22 -14.32 -33.99
N ASP A 578 13.15 -14.14 -32.67
CA ASP A 578 12.60 -12.94 -32.05
C ASP A 578 13.67 -11.85 -31.95
N LYS A 579 13.49 -10.77 -32.69
CA LYS A 579 14.41 -9.64 -32.82
C LYS A 579 14.00 -8.44 -31.97
N THR A 580 12.92 -8.55 -31.18
CA THR A 580 12.46 -7.48 -30.29
C THR A 580 13.61 -6.96 -29.41
N LYS A 581 13.71 -5.62 -29.32
CA LYS A 581 14.57 -4.93 -28.35
C LYS A 581 13.84 -4.76 -27.03
N VAL A 582 14.58 -4.77 -25.93
CA VAL A 582 14.03 -4.72 -24.57
C VAL A 582 14.82 -3.72 -23.74
N THR A 583 14.14 -2.70 -23.23
CA THR A 583 14.67 -1.82 -22.17
C THR A 583 14.03 -2.21 -20.85
N LEU A 584 14.83 -2.48 -19.80
CA LEU A 584 14.35 -2.68 -18.44
C LEU A 584 14.65 -1.45 -17.59
N VAL A 585 13.65 -0.93 -16.89
CA VAL A 585 13.81 0.04 -15.79
C VAL A 585 13.29 -0.63 -14.52
N PHE A 586 14.17 -0.87 -13.54
CA PHE A 586 13.86 -1.67 -12.36
C PHE A 586 14.15 -0.91 -11.06
N GLY A 587 13.10 -0.64 -10.29
CA GLY A 587 13.18 0.04 -8.99
C GLY A 587 13.20 -0.94 -7.81
N ASN A 588 14.16 -0.77 -6.91
CA ASN A 588 14.32 -1.57 -5.69
C ASN A 588 14.74 -0.69 -4.49
N VAL A 589 14.67 -1.23 -3.27
CA VAL A 589 15.08 -0.47 -2.07
C VAL A 589 16.60 -0.45 -1.97
N SER A 590 17.25 -1.61 -1.91
CA SER A 590 18.72 -1.73 -1.91
C SER A 590 19.20 -2.65 -3.03
N GLU A 591 20.53 -2.73 -3.23
CA GLU A 591 21.11 -3.58 -4.28
C GLU A 591 20.81 -5.08 -4.08
N GLU A 592 20.76 -5.54 -2.83
CA GLU A 592 20.41 -6.92 -2.47
C GLU A 592 18.93 -7.27 -2.75
N ASP A 593 18.07 -6.27 -2.94
CA ASP A 593 16.67 -6.46 -3.33
C ASP A 593 16.49 -6.62 -4.85
N ILE A 594 17.55 -6.51 -5.66
CA ILE A 594 17.48 -6.69 -7.12
C ILE A 594 17.31 -8.18 -7.43
N LEU A 595 16.05 -8.58 -7.62
CA LEU A 595 15.70 -9.96 -7.94
C LEU A 595 16.14 -10.33 -9.36
N LEU A 596 16.64 -11.57 -9.51
CA LEU A 596 17.14 -12.11 -10.78
C LEU A 596 18.28 -11.28 -11.40
N LYS A 597 19.07 -10.59 -10.56
CA LYS A 597 20.12 -9.67 -11.00
C LYS A 597 21.11 -10.34 -11.96
N LYS A 598 21.57 -11.55 -11.63
CA LYS A 598 22.52 -12.29 -12.45
C LYS A 598 21.93 -12.61 -13.83
N GLU A 599 20.68 -13.04 -13.88
CA GLU A 599 19.99 -13.38 -15.12
C GLU A 599 19.83 -12.15 -16.03
N TRP A 600 19.55 -10.98 -15.45
CA TRP A 600 19.49 -9.72 -16.21
C TRP A 600 20.86 -9.25 -16.71
N GLU A 601 21.90 -9.38 -15.88
CA GLU A 601 23.30 -9.08 -16.27
C GLU A 601 23.80 -10.02 -17.37
N ASP A 602 23.40 -11.29 -17.32
CA ASP A 602 23.69 -12.28 -18.35
C ASP A 602 23.02 -11.90 -19.68
N LEU A 603 21.75 -11.51 -19.67
CA LEU A 603 21.05 -11.00 -20.86
C LEU A 603 21.70 -9.74 -21.43
N GLU A 604 22.15 -8.81 -20.58
CA GLU A 604 22.83 -7.59 -21.04
C GLU A 604 24.19 -7.89 -21.67
N ARG A 605 24.93 -8.85 -21.11
CA ARG A 605 26.22 -9.27 -21.65
C ARG A 605 26.08 -10.04 -22.97
N GLU A 606 25.08 -10.91 -23.08
CA GLU A 606 24.85 -11.75 -24.26
C GLU A 606 24.19 -10.97 -25.41
N PHE A 607 23.28 -10.06 -25.10
CA PHE A 607 22.51 -9.29 -26.08
C PHE A 607 22.66 -7.77 -25.94
N PRO A 608 23.89 -7.21 -25.90
CA PRO A 608 24.12 -5.79 -25.60
C PRO A 608 23.51 -4.81 -26.62
N GLN A 609 23.17 -5.28 -27.82
CA GLN A 609 22.51 -4.47 -28.87
C GLN A 609 20.98 -4.50 -28.79
N ARG A 610 20.41 -5.40 -27.96
CA ARG A 610 18.96 -5.63 -27.87
C ARG A 610 18.43 -5.58 -26.45
N PHE A 611 19.27 -5.69 -25.42
CA PHE A 611 18.88 -5.59 -24.02
C PHE A 611 19.69 -4.51 -23.31
N ARG A 612 19.01 -3.70 -22.50
CA ARG A 612 19.64 -2.77 -21.57
C ARG A 612 18.81 -2.68 -20.30
N ALA A 613 19.46 -2.75 -19.14
CA ALA A 613 18.82 -2.55 -17.85
C ALA A 613 19.28 -1.23 -17.20
N PHE A 614 18.34 -0.56 -16.55
CA PHE A 614 18.55 0.63 -15.74
C PHE A 614 17.95 0.38 -14.36
N TYR A 615 18.82 0.28 -13.35
CA TYR A 615 18.46 0.01 -11.98
C TYR A 615 18.36 1.33 -11.20
N VAL A 616 17.33 1.44 -10.36
CA VAL A 616 17.08 2.60 -9.50
C VAL A 616 16.91 2.11 -8.06
N LEU A 617 17.71 2.64 -7.14
CA LEU A 617 17.71 2.22 -5.74
C LEU A 617 17.36 3.35 -4.80
N ASP A 618 16.43 3.12 -3.86
CA ASP A 618 16.11 4.09 -2.80
C ASP A 618 17.31 4.30 -1.86
N ASN A 619 17.96 3.20 -1.46
CA ASN A 619 19.12 3.14 -0.59
C ASN A 619 20.30 2.44 -1.31
N PRO A 620 20.98 3.15 -2.23
CA PRO A 620 22.10 2.58 -2.97
C PRO A 620 23.35 2.43 -2.09
N PRO A 621 24.20 1.41 -2.33
CA PRO A 621 25.51 1.30 -1.69
C PRO A 621 26.48 2.39 -2.16
N GLU A 622 27.58 2.56 -1.41
CA GLU A 622 28.67 3.43 -1.82
C GLU A 622 29.25 2.97 -3.17
N GLY A 623 29.45 3.91 -4.09
CA GLY A 623 29.94 3.62 -5.44
C GLY A 623 28.86 3.21 -6.46
N TRP A 624 27.57 3.19 -6.09
CA TRP A 624 26.48 2.98 -7.04
C TRP A 624 26.45 4.07 -8.11
N THR A 625 26.45 3.66 -9.39
CA THR A 625 26.58 4.58 -10.54
C THR A 625 25.29 4.78 -11.32
N GLN A 626 24.21 4.06 -10.97
CA GLN A 626 22.93 4.17 -11.67
C GLN A 626 21.92 5.05 -10.90
N GLY A 627 20.62 4.83 -11.09
CA GLY A 627 19.58 5.67 -10.51
C GLY A 627 19.53 5.59 -8.98
N LYS A 628 19.30 6.74 -8.33
CA LYS A 628 19.06 6.86 -6.88
C LYS A 628 17.66 7.44 -6.62
N GLY A 629 16.95 6.87 -5.65
CA GLY A 629 15.58 7.23 -5.29
C GLY A 629 14.54 6.53 -6.18
N PHE A 630 13.49 7.26 -6.54
CA PHE A 630 12.40 6.72 -7.36
C PHE A 630 12.69 6.78 -8.86
N ILE A 631 11.94 5.98 -9.64
CA ILE A 631 11.92 6.09 -11.10
C ILE A 631 11.34 7.46 -11.49
N THR A 632 12.14 8.28 -12.17
CA THR A 632 11.78 9.66 -12.52
C THR A 632 11.35 9.82 -13.98
N LYS A 633 10.65 10.92 -14.27
CA LYS A 633 10.28 11.32 -15.63
C LYS A 633 11.50 11.48 -16.54
N ASP A 634 12.57 12.07 -16.04
CA ASP A 634 13.79 12.28 -16.81
C ASP A 634 14.48 10.96 -17.16
N LEU A 635 14.52 10.01 -16.22
CA LEU A 635 15.03 8.68 -16.50
C LEU A 635 14.19 7.99 -17.59
N LEU A 636 12.87 8.00 -17.46
CA LEU A 636 12.01 7.36 -18.46
C LEU A 636 12.10 8.04 -19.82
N LYS A 637 12.16 9.38 -19.86
CA LYS A 637 12.32 10.13 -21.10
C LYS A 637 13.63 9.82 -21.83
N THR A 638 14.70 9.54 -21.09
CA THR A 638 16.03 9.29 -21.66
C THR A 638 16.29 7.84 -22.04
N THR A 639 15.57 6.89 -21.43
CA THR A 639 15.86 5.45 -21.56
C THR A 639 14.82 4.67 -22.37
N LEU A 640 13.56 5.11 -22.36
CA LEU A 640 12.47 4.43 -23.05
C LEU A 640 12.44 4.78 -24.55
N PRO A 641 11.92 3.89 -25.42
CA PRO A 641 11.60 4.26 -26.79
C PRO A 641 10.55 5.36 -26.81
N GLY A 642 10.75 6.42 -27.59
CA GLY A 642 9.83 7.56 -27.64
C GLY A 642 8.41 7.17 -28.04
N PRO A 643 7.37 7.91 -27.62
CA PRO A 643 5.97 7.57 -27.89
C PRO A 643 5.62 7.58 -29.40
N LYS A 644 6.46 8.18 -30.24
CA LYS A 644 6.31 8.21 -31.70
C LYS A 644 7.26 7.24 -32.41
N ASP A 645 8.04 6.47 -31.66
CA ASP A 645 8.96 5.48 -32.21
C ASP A 645 8.16 4.24 -32.60
N GLY A 646 7.91 4.06 -33.91
CA GLY A 646 7.44 2.81 -34.52
C GLY A 646 6.46 1.95 -33.70
N ASN A 647 6.67 0.62 -33.74
CA ASN A 647 5.84 -0.36 -33.06
C ASN A 647 6.41 -0.70 -31.67
N ILE A 648 5.91 -0.02 -30.63
CA ILE A 648 6.40 -0.17 -29.25
C ILE A 648 5.34 -0.66 -28.26
N LYS A 649 5.81 -1.23 -27.14
CA LYS A 649 4.96 -1.59 -25.99
C LYS A 649 5.67 -1.35 -24.67
N LEU A 650 4.97 -0.74 -23.72
CA LEU A 650 5.45 -0.53 -22.36
C LEU A 650 4.68 -1.43 -21.43
N PHE A 651 5.39 -2.18 -20.60
CA PHE A 651 4.84 -3.07 -19.61
C PHE A 651 5.16 -2.55 -18.21
N VAL A 652 4.15 -2.45 -17.35
CA VAL A 652 4.29 -1.90 -16.00
C VAL A 652 3.79 -2.90 -14.97
N CYS A 653 4.63 -3.20 -13.97
CA CYS A 653 4.24 -4.04 -12.83
C CYS A 653 5.03 -3.69 -11.57
N GLY A 654 4.34 -3.55 -10.45
CA GLY A 654 5.00 -3.24 -9.19
C GLY A 654 4.00 -2.93 -8.09
N PRO A 655 4.44 -2.29 -7.00
CA PRO A 655 3.52 -1.86 -5.95
C PRO A 655 2.55 -0.78 -6.47
N PRO A 656 1.40 -0.56 -5.81
CA PRO A 656 0.42 0.46 -6.20
C PRO A 656 1.02 1.86 -6.39
N GLY A 657 2.02 2.24 -5.57
CA GLY A 657 2.73 3.50 -5.71
C GLY A 657 3.47 3.65 -7.05
N LEU A 658 4.06 2.56 -7.56
CA LEU A 658 4.71 2.55 -8.88
C LEU A 658 3.67 2.72 -9.98
N TYR A 659 2.56 1.99 -9.94
CA TYR A 659 1.49 2.17 -10.93
C TYR A 659 0.99 3.61 -10.96
N LYS A 660 0.66 4.19 -9.78
CA LYS A 660 0.18 5.57 -9.67
C LYS A 660 1.16 6.57 -10.29
N ALA A 661 2.46 6.42 -10.03
CA ALA A 661 3.48 7.33 -10.55
C ALA A 661 3.72 7.16 -12.05
N ILE A 662 3.75 5.92 -12.55
CA ILE A 662 4.20 5.63 -13.91
C ILE A 662 3.05 5.63 -14.93
N ALA A 663 1.93 4.97 -14.64
CA ALA A 663 0.92 4.62 -15.64
C ALA A 663 -0.55 4.72 -15.19
N GLY A 664 -0.79 5.18 -13.96
CA GLY A 664 -2.09 5.08 -13.28
C GLY A 664 -2.43 3.66 -12.82
N PRO A 665 -3.37 3.50 -11.86
CA PRO A 665 -3.80 2.20 -11.38
C PRO A 665 -4.57 1.41 -12.45
N LYS A 666 -4.73 0.11 -12.23
CA LYS A 666 -5.72 -0.72 -12.95
C LYS A 666 -7.10 -0.48 -12.35
N LYS A 667 -8.16 -0.56 -13.17
CA LYS A 667 -9.54 -0.50 -12.68
C LYS A 667 -9.94 -1.82 -11.99
N SER A 668 -9.52 -2.94 -12.57
CA SER A 668 -9.72 -4.27 -12.00
C SER A 668 -8.62 -5.22 -12.51
N PRO A 669 -8.53 -6.48 -12.04
CA PRO A 669 -7.53 -7.42 -12.54
C PRO A 669 -7.56 -7.63 -14.07
N GLY A 670 -8.75 -7.49 -14.68
CA GLY A 670 -8.98 -7.63 -16.12
C GLY A 670 -9.01 -6.31 -16.90
N GLU A 671 -9.33 -5.18 -16.26
CA GLU A 671 -9.43 -3.88 -16.93
C GLU A 671 -8.19 -3.02 -16.67
N GLN A 672 -7.57 -2.54 -17.75
CA GLN A 672 -6.35 -1.74 -17.68
C GLN A 672 -6.54 -0.41 -16.94
N GLY A 673 -7.73 0.19 -16.94
CA GLY A 673 -7.96 1.53 -16.40
C GLY A 673 -7.28 2.63 -17.22
N GLU A 674 -7.56 3.90 -16.90
CA GLU A 674 -7.01 5.05 -17.61
C GLU A 674 -5.46 5.10 -17.52
N LEU A 675 -4.83 5.58 -18.59
CA LEU A 675 -3.40 5.89 -18.57
C LEU A 675 -3.17 7.28 -17.98
N SER A 676 -2.51 7.33 -16.83
CA SER A 676 -2.11 8.58 -16.17
C SER A 676 -0.65 8.50 -15.69
N GLY A 677 -0.16 9.51 -14.97
CA GLY A 677 1.22 9.55 -14.47
C GLY A 677 2.25 9.86 -15.57
N ILE A 678 3.51 9.52 -15.29
CA ILE A 678 4.67 9.93 -16.09
C ILE A 678 4.54 9.51 -17.56
N LEU A 679 4.04 8.30 -17.85
CA LEU A 679 3.91 7.84 -19.24
C LEU A 679 2.86 8.66 -20.01
N SER A 680 1.74 9.01 -19.37
CA SER A 680 0.76 9.92 -19.98
C SER A 680 1.38 11.30 -20.25
N GLU A 681 2.12 11.84 -19.29
CA GLU A 681 2.80 13.13 -19.44
C GLU A 681 3.92 13.15 -20.49
N LEU A 682 4.52 11.99 -20.78
CA LEU A 682 5.52 11.82 -21.84
C LEU A 682 4.86 11.62 -23.21
N GLY A 683 3.53 11.49 -23.28
CA GLY A 683 2.76 11.39 -24.51
C GLY A 683 2.56 9.97 -25.03
N TYR A 684 2.76 8.94 -24.21
CA TYR A 684 2.38 7.57 -24.58
C TYR A 684 0.85 7.43 -24.57
N THR A 685 0.32 6.57 -25.43
CA THR A 685 -1.12 6.28 -25.49
C THR A 685 -1.49 5.05 -24.66
N GLN A 686 -2.78 4.90 -24.35
CA GLN A 686 -3.28 3.76 -23.58
C GLN A 686 -3.02 2.42 -24.30
N GLU A 687 -3.03 2.42 -25.63
CA GLU A 687 -2.73 1.25 -26.44
C GLU A 687 -1.26 0.85 -26.30
N GLN A 688 -0.34 1.80 -26.11
CA GLN A 688 1.09 1.56 -25.96
C GLN A 688 1.47 1.04 -24.57
N VAL A 689 0.60 1.11 -23.57
CA VAL A 689 0.92 0.75 -22.18
C VAL A 689 0.06 -0.42 -21.70
N TYR A 690 0.71 -1.43 -21.12
CA TYR A 690 0.06 -2.57 -20.50
C TYR A 690 0.49 -2.72 -19.04
N LYS A 691 -0.50 -2.78 -18.15
CA LYS A 691 -0.38 -2.97 -16.70
C LYS A 691 -0.73 -4.43 -16.36
N PHE A 692 0.24 -5.17 -15.82
CA PHE A 692 0.07 -6.58 -15.45
C PHE A 692 -0.95 -6.80 -14.31
#